data_AF-A0A7Y5ZC39-F1
#
_entry.id   AF-A0A7Y5ZC39-F1
#
_cell.length_a   1.000
_cell.length_b   1.000
_cell.length_c   1.000
_cell.angle_alpha   90.00
_cell.angle_beta   90.00
_cell.angle_gamma   90.00
#
_symmetry.space_group_name_H-M   'P 1'
#
loop_
_entity.id
_entity.type
_entity.pdbx_description
1 polymer ?
#
loop_
_entity_poly.entity_id
_entity_poly.type
_entity_poly.pdbx_seq_one_letter_code
_entity_poly.pdbx_strand_id
1 'polypeptide(L)'
;MRRSIVAVVAGALVAGLLTIVPGPLSAPSPAAAADARLFDAGNIISDGLFFDGGAMTANDVQSFLNGKVPTCRSGYTCLKSYTQATQSRAAVSGRCDAYTSSGVETAAAIIAKVGQACGISQKAILVLLEKEQSLVTDTWPEANQYKSATGYGCPDTAACDSQYYGFFNQVYSAALQFKRYAATPTNWNHVAGRVNQIRFSRDATCGTGAVFIQNQATAGLYNYTPYQPDAAALANLYGKGGACSEYGNRNFWRIFTDWFGSTTAASSLARTLDNPTVYVLSGSVKYPIGSYDLLTALSPLGAVGYVSQNYLDGYSTGPAAGRILRGNNGTIYFFDSALKLPFSSCTLVADYGGSCTSTGYMQLTDSQLAQFWTGPLMTSVLGTTSGARYLVTAGTKREILDDASQQAAGIPLARNVLSDSAVSAFPLGAPVVNDQSFAQQRGSSTISFVSGGKTYPVAPTALGQSGVGARVTGTLSADSLARIPASGASFTGLVTVPGSGSVSVLGSGGRFVWAGGAGIGGVAATPVTQGLLNSFATKGTINVGSFVKGDGGTVYIVGPTDLKPISSWDSLLALIPRGTDPTILTMSTAALTALPAGRIALTSGTLVRSPENATVYLVNGLTNKIAFSSFDITSSIGVEGYSVVSQAVLDGYPLAGTLLGYGVTCGSADYVGASGTLRAVDATTKPLYPVAFTPLDAYTCARLTVGAPATKFIRTPDGSIYLLEAGTKRPIGSMARFAELGGSIGWTSISAAFAAKIPTGPLA
;
A
#
# COMPACT_ATOMS: atom_id res chain seq x y z
N MET A 1 41.24 -45.15 20.45
CA MET A 1 42.51 -44.57 20.00
C MET A 1 42.25 -43.09 19.67
N ARG A 2 42.57 -42.17 20.59
CA ARG A 2 43.80 -41.35 20.58
C ARG A 2 43.98 -40.56 19.27
N ARG A 3 43.59 -39.28 19.23
CA ARG A 3 44.48 -38.14 19.56
C ARG A 3 43.77 -36.79 19.38
N SER A 4 43.75 -36.04 20.48
CA SER A 4 43.46 -34.62 20.60
C SER A 4 44.50 -33.78 19.84
N ILE A 5 44.07 -32.68 19.21
CA ILE A 5 44.92 -31.52 18.94
C ILE A 5 44.29 -30.35 19.70
N VAL A 6 45.01 -29.94 20.74
CA VAL A 6 44.80 -28.71 21.51
C VAL A 6 45.56 -27.61 20.77
N ALA A 7 44.87 -26.54 20.37
CA ALA A 7 45.51 -25.29 19.97
C ALA A 7 44.96 -24.18 20.86
N VAL A 8 45.81 -23.74 21.79
CA VAL A 8 45.64 -22.59 22.67
C VAL A 8 45.74 -21.32 21.83
N VAL A 9 44.71 -20.47 21.84
CA VAL A 9 44.80 -19.09 21.33
C VAL A 9 44.67 -18.15 22.52
N ALA A 10 45.76 -17.45 22.80
CA ALA A 10 45.88 -16.42 23.81
C ALA A 10 45.00 -15.21 23.47
N GLY A 11 44.10 -14.85 24.38
CA GLY A 11 43.31 -13.62 24.30
C GLY A 11 44.15 -12.42 24.71
N ALA A 12 44.53 -11.58 23.74
CA ALA A 12 45.04 -10.24 24.00
C ALA A 12 43.85 -9.26 24.06
N LEU A 13 43.47 -8.86 25.27
CA LEU A 13 42.59 -7.71 25.51
C LEU A 13 43.40 -6.43 25.24
N VAL A 14 43.18 -5.82 24.07
CA VAL A 14 43.61 -4.44 23.81
C VAL A 14 42.42 -3.53 24.10
N ALA A 15 42.46 -2.87 25.26
CA ALA A 15 41.60 -1.74 25.59
C ALA A 15 41.97 -0.56 24.69
N GLY A 16 41.23 -0.37 23.59
CA GLY A 16 41.34 0.82 22.75
C GLY A 16 40.74 2.03 23.47
N LEU A 17 41.59 2.86 24.09
CA LEU A 17 41.25 4.23 24.46
C LEU A 17 40.83 4.99 23.20
N LEU A 18 39.56 5.38 23.10
CA LEU A 18 39.11 6.41 22.16
C LEU A 18 39.71 7.75 22.62
N THR A 19 40.77 8.18 21.95
CA THR A 19 41.23 9.56 22.01
C THR A 19 40.26 10.41 21.19
N ILE A 20 39.43 11.20 21.89
CA ILE A 20 38.61 12.24 21.26
C ILE A 20 39.57 13.33 20.80
N VAL A 21 39.93 13.32 19.52
CA VAL A 21 40.58 14.47 18.89
C VAL A 21 39.49 15.53 18.68
N PRO A 22 39.58 16.72 19.31
CA PRO A 22 38.68 17.81 18.99
C PRO A 22 38.90 18.19 17.52
N GLY A 23 37.87 18.04 16.68
CA GLY A 23 37.92 18.53 15.31
C GLY A 23 38.18 20.05 15.30
N PRO A 24 38.89 20.59 14.30
CA PRO A 24 39.12 22.02 14.21
C PRO A 24 37.78 22.76 14.21
N LEU A 25 37.61 23.66 15.18
CA LEU A 25 36.51 24.62 15.22
C LEU A 25 36.49 25.34 13.86
N SER A 26 35.41 25.15 13.10
CA SER A 26 35.20 25.90 11.87
C SER A 26 35.12 27.38 12.23
N ALA A 27 36.07 28.17 11.74
CA ALA A 27 36.02 29.61 11.90
C ALA A 27 34.73 30.14 11.25
N PRO A 28 33.98 31.04 11.91
CA PRO A 28 32.81 31.66 11.29
C PRO A 28 33.25 32.37 9.99
N SER A 29 32.45 32.19 8.94
CA SER A 29 32.66 32.90 7.67
C SER A 29 32.73 34.41 7.93
N PRO A 30 33.64 35.15 7.27
CA PRO A 30 33.73 36.59 7.48
C PRO A 30 32.40 37.25 7.13
N ALA A 31 31.88 38.07 8.05
CA ALA A 31 30.71 38.88 7.78
C ALA A 31 31.02 39.84 6.62
N ALA A 32 30.11 39.93 5.65
CA ALA A 32 30.19 40.89 4.56
C ALA A 32 29.84 42.29 5.11
N ALA A 33 30.57 43.32 4.67
CA ALA A 33 30.24 44.70 5.00
C ALA A 33 28.81 45.03 4.52
N ALA A 34 28.08 45.80 5.33
CA ALA A 34 26.71 46.22 4.99
C ALA A 34 26.67 47.06 3.69
N ASP A 35 25.72 46.74 2.81
CA ASP A 35 25.47 47.49 1.56
C ASP A 35 24.23 48.36 1.70
N ALA A 36 24.39 49.68 1.60
CA ALA A 36 23.33 50.67 1.82
C ALA A 36 22.08 50.42 0.94
N ARG A 37 22.24 49.79 -0.22
CA ARG A 37 21.13 49.44 -1.12
C ARG A 37 20.18 48.40 -0.53
N LEU A 38 20.61 47.67 0.49
CA LEU A 38 19.83 46.65 1.19
C LEU A 38 19.14 47.18 2.44
N PHE A 39 19.32 48.45 2.79
CA PHE A 39 18.58 49.07 3.88
C PHE A 39 17.13 49.32 3.45
N ASP A 40 16.19 48.70 4.17
CA ASP A 40 14.75 48.93 4.02
C ASP A 40 14.21 49.58 5.30
N ALA A 41 13.80 50.85 5.20
CA ALA A 41 13.19 51.58 6.32
C ALA A 41 11.93 50.88 6.85
N GLY A 42 11.21 50.15 5.99
CA GLY A 42 10.03 49.39 6.37
C GLY A 42 10.33 48.04 7.04
N ASN A 43 11.57 47.54 6.94
CA ASN A 43 11.98 46.22 7.44
C ASN A 43 13.45 46.24 7.90
N ILE A 44 13.72 47.01 8.96
CA ILE A 44 15.05 47.15 9.55
C ILE A 44 15.57 45.77 10.00
N ILE A 45 14.70 44.97 10.62
CA ILE A 45 14.96 43.58 10.99
C ILE A 45 13.64 42.80 11.02
N SER A 46 13.67 41.53 10.63
CA SER A 46 12.50 40.66 10.67
C SER A 46 12.12 40.28 12.11
N ASP A 47 10.82 40.05 12.35
CA ASP A 47 10.32 39.56 13.65
C ASP A 47 11.02 38.26 14.07
N GLY A 48 11.27 37.36 13.10
CA GLY A 48 11.93 36.08 13.33
C GLY A 48 13.36 36.21 13.85
N LEU A 49 14.13 37.22 13.43
CA LEU A 49 15.49 37.44 13.94
C LEU A 49 15.50 38.25 15.24
N PHE A 50 14.56 39.19 15.41
CA PHE A 50 14.56 40.09 16.58
C PHE A 50 13.95 39.44 17.82
N PHE A 51 12.89 38.64 17.67
CA PHE A 51 12.19 37.96 18.76
C PHE A 51 12.64 36.50 18.99
N ASP A 52 13.79 36.10 18.42
CA ASP A 52 14.41 34.80 18.68
C ASP A 52 15.15 34.78 20.03
N GLY A 53 14.44 34.48 21.12
CA GLY A 53 15.02 34.37 22.46
C GLY A 53 16.07 33.26 22.63
N GLY A 54 16.26 32.39 21.63
CA GLY A 54 17.25 31.31 21.60
C GLY A 54 18.46 31.59 20.71
N ALA A 55 18.62 32.82 20.20
CA ALA A 55 19.60 33.16 19.17
C ALA A 55 21.07 32.91 19.57
N MET A 56 21.42 33.01 20.85
CA MET A 56 22.74 32.70 21.40
C MET A 56 22.66 32.18 22.84
N THR A 57 23.48 31.19 23.18
CA THR A 57 23.68 30.77 24.58
C THR A 57 24.59 31.74 25.34
N ALA A 58 24.66 31.66 26.67
CA ALA A 58 25.60 32.46 27.46
C ALA A 58 27.07 32.26 27.03
N ASN A 59 27.44 31.03 26.62
CA ASN A 59 28.78 30.73 26.12
C ASN A 59 29.04 31.36 24.75
N ASP A 60 28.04 31.38 23.86
CA ASP A 60 28.15 32.04 22.55
C ASP A 60 28.31 33.55 22.72
N VAL A 61 27.53 34.15 23.63
CA VAL A 61 27.62 35.58 23.94
C VAL A 61 29.01 35.90 24.52
N GLN A 62 29.49 35.09 25.47
CA GLN A 62 30.82 35.28 26.06
C GLN A 62 31.93 35.17 25.00
N SER A 63 31.84 34.19 24.11
CA SER A 63 32.80 34.00 23.02
C SER A 63 32.78 35.17 22.05
N PHE A 64 31.60 35.69 21.72
CA PHE A 64 31.43 36.88 20.89
C PHE A 64 32.07 38.12 21.53
N LEU A 65 31.80 38.39 22.81
CA LEU A 65 32.39 39.51 23.54
C LEU A 65 33.93 39.40 23.62
N ASN A 66 34.45 38.19 23.86
CA ASN A 66 35.89 37.93 23.85
C ASN A 66 36.53 38.21 22.49
N GLY A 67 35.83 37.89 21.40
CA GLY A 67 36.27 38.16 20.04
C GLY A 67 36.26 39.64 19.66
N LYS A 68 35.32 40.44 20.19
CA LYS A 68 35.24 41.89 19.91
C LYS A 68 36.30 42.69 20.64
N VAL A 69 36.60 42.34 21.90
CA VAL A 69 37.64 43.01 22.70
C VAL A 69 38.61 41.96 23.25
N PRO A 70 39.65 41.55 22.49
CA PRO A 70 40.63 40.58 22.98
C PRO A 70 41.41 41.08 24.21
N THR A 71 41.70 42.38 24.28
CA THR A 71 42.44 42.99 25.38
C THR A 71 41.70 44.21 25.91
N CYS A 72 41.46 44.25 27.23
CA CYS A 72 40.90 45.42 27.90
C CYS A 72 42.02 46.38 28.32
N ARG A 73 41.78 47.70 28.26
CA ARG A 73 42.75 48.68 28.74
C ARG A 73 42.96 48.50 30.24
N SER A 74 44.23 48.55 30.67
CA SER A 74 44.59 48.46 32.09
C SER A 74 43.83 49.48 32.92
N GLY A 75 43.26 49.04 34.04
CA GLY A 75 42.48 49.87 34.96
C GLY A 75 40.97 49.93 34.66
N TYR A 76 40.50 49.32 33.57
CA TYR A 76 39.10 49.27 33.19
C TYR A 76 38.56 47.83 33.17
N THR A 77 37.26 47.67 33.38
CA THR A 77 36.57 46.37 33.28
C THR A 77 35.70 46.39 32.04
N CYS A 78 36.14 45.74 30.96
CA CYS A 78 35.38 45.64 29.70
C CYS A 78 34.16 44.73 29.83
N LEU A 79 33.18 44.87 28.93
CA LEU A 79 31.91 44.12 28.99
C LEU A 79 32.10 42.61 29.09
N LYS A 80 33.09 42.04 28.38
CA LYS A 80 33.42 40.61 28.44
C LYS A 80 33.82 40.09 29.84
N SER A 81 34.31 40.97 30.70
CA SER A 81 34.79 40.65 32.06
C SER A 81 33.91 41.29 33.14
N TYR A 82 32.84 41.98 32.74
CA TYR A 82 31.94 42.65 33.67
C TYR A 82 31.02 41.64 34.37
N THR A 83 30.85 41.84 35.68
CA THR A 83 29.94 41.07 36.52
C THR A 83 29.09 41.99 37.37
N GLN A 84 27.85 41.61 37.63
CA GLN A 84 26.94 42.36 38.49
C GLN A 84 26.12 41.40 39.36
N ALA A 85 25.85 41.80 40.61
CA ALA A 85 24.81 41.16 41.40
C ALA A 85 23.43 41.46 40.79
N THR A 86 22.64 40.43 40.50
CA THR A 86 21.31 40.56 39.90
C THR A 86 20.21 40.14 40.87
N GLN A 87 18.99 40.55 40.58
CA GLN A 87 17.80 40.18 41.36
C GLN A 87 16.86 39.35 40.50
N SER A 88 16.19 38.37 41.11
CA SER A 88 15.11 37.66 40.43
C SER A 88 13.96 38.61 40.09
N ARG A 89 13.35 38.45 38.91
CA ARG A 89 12.15 39.17 38.46
C ARG A 89 11.03 38.18 38.22
N ALA A 90 9.85 38.49 38.75
CA ALA A 90 8.64 37.71 38.45
C ALA A 90 8.27 37.83 36.97
N ALA A 91 7.58 36.82 36.43
CA ALA A 91 7.07 36.85 35.07
C ALA A 91 6.09 38.03 34.88
N VAL A 92 6.20 38.69 33.73
CA VAL A 92 5.23 39.68 33.25
C VAL A 92 4.38 39.01 32.19
N SER A 93 3.13 38.68 32.54
CA SER A 93 2.20 37.92 31.70
C SER A 93 2.15 38.45 30.25
N GLY A 94 2.29 37.51 29.30
CA GLY A 94 2.31 37.77 27.86
C GLY A 94 3.53 38.52 27.33
N ARG A 95 4.59 38.73 28.15
CA ARG A 95 5.76 39.53 27.76
C ARG A 95 7.08 38.83 28.08
N CYS A 96 7.46 38.75 29.35
CA CYS A 96 8.68 38.08 29.77
C CYS A 96 8.36 37.05 30.84
N ASP A 97 8.96 35.88 30.73
CA ASP A 97 8.98 34.85 31.77
C ASP A 97 9.78 35.30 32.99
N ALA A 98 9.73 34.51 34.05
CA ALA A 98 10.47 34.82 35.27
C ALA A 98 11.98 34.78 35.03
N TYR A 99 12.68 35.80 35.50
CA TYR A 99 14.14 35.81 35.55
C TYR A 99 14.59 35.33 36.93
N THR A 100 15.33 34.23 37.01
CA THR A 100 15.89 33.73 38.27
C THR A 100 17.35 34.15 38.38
N SER A 101 17.70 34.95 39.39
CA SER A 101 19.10 35.36 39.65
C SER A 101 19.94 34.18 40.13
N SER A 102 21.20 34.13 39.67
CA SER A 102 22.24 33.24 40.20
C SER A 102 23.21 33.96 41.16
N GLY A 103 22.81 35.10 41.72
CA GLY A 103 23.64 35.94 42.59
C GLY A 103 24.44 36.95 41.77
N VAL A 104 25.75 36.72 41.62
CA VAL A 104 26.63 37.53 40.77
C VAL A 104 26.77 36.87 39.41
N GLU A 105 26.41 37.57 38.35
CA GLU A 105 26.35 37.04 36.99
C GLU A 105 27.24 37.86 36.05
N THR A 106 27.83 37.19 35.05
CA THR A 106 28.57 37.86 33.98
C THR A 106 27.61 38.62 33.06
N ALA A 107 28.12 39.63 32.35
CA ALA A 107 27.34 40.34 31.33
C ALA A 107 26.76 39.37 30.27
N ALA A 108 27.53 38.35 29.88
CA ALA A 108 27.09 37.32 28.94
C ALA A 108 25.91 36.49 29.48
N ALA A 109 25.97 36.09 30.76
CA ALA A 109 24.87 35.37 31.41
C ALA A 109 23.61 36.24 31.51
N ILE A 110 23.77 37.52 31.86
CA ILE A 110 22.68 38.50 31.94
C ILE A 110 22.00 38.65 30.57
N ILE A 111 22.76 38.90 29.50
CA ILE A 111 22.22 39.05 28.13
C ILE A 111 21.48 37.78 27.70
N ALA A 112 22.08 36.61 27.91
CA ALA A 112 21.48 35.33 27.53
C ALA A 112 20.17 35.06 28.27
N LYS A 113 20.17 35.21 29.60
CA LYS A 113 19.00 34.94 30.45
C LYS A 113 17.88 35.96 30.22
N VAL A 114 18.19 37.24 30.01
CA VAL A 114 17.18 38.25 29.66
C VAL A 114 16.59 37.97 28.28
N GLY A 115 17.42 37.68 27.28
CA GLY A 115 16.94 37.37 25.93
C GLY A 115 16.01 36.15 25.93
N GLN A 116 16.37 35.11 26.67
CA GLN A 116 15.55 33.92 26.84
C GLN A 116 14.23 34.24 27.57
N ALA A 117 14.30 34.94 28.71
CA ALA A 117 13.11 35.26 29.50
C ALA A 117 12.12 36.14 28.72
N CYS A 118 12.59 37.12 27.95
CA CYS A 118 11.71 38.03 27.22
C CYS A 118 11.39 37.59 25.79
N GLY A 119 12.03 36.54 25.27
CA GLY A 119 11.92 36.19 23.85
C GLY A 119 12.46 37.31 22.94
N ILE A 120 13.65 37.82 23.26
CA ILE A 120 14.38 38.84 22.49
C ILE A 120 15.76 38.27 22.15
N SER A 121 16.17 38.44 20.91
CA SER A 121 17.46 37.96 20.41
C SER A 121 18.64 38.54 21.16
N GLN A 122 19.52 37.67 21.66
CA GLN A 122 20.78 38.06 22.27
C GLN A 122 21.65 38.86 21.29
N LYS A 123 21.58 38.53 19.99
CA LYS A 123 22.23 39.31 18.91
C LYS A 123 21.66 40.73 18.85
N ALA A 124 20.34 40.88 18.91
CA ALA A 124 19.69 42.20 18.94
C ALA A 124 20.05 43.00 20.20
N ILE A 125 20.14 42.35 21.37
CA ILE A 125 20.58 43.01 22.62
C ILE A 125 22.04 43.50 22.50
N LEU A 126 22.94 42.68 21.96
CA LEU A 126 24.34 43.06 21.74
C LEU A 126 24.44 44.27 20.79
N VAL A 127 23.67 44.27 19.70
CA VAL A 127 23.62 45.40 18.76
C VAL A 127 23.06 46.64 19.43
N LEU A 128 22.04 46.51 20.29
CA LEU A 128 21.48 47.63 21.03
C LEU A 128 22.50 48.23 22.00
N LEU A 129 23.22 47.41 22.78
CA LEU A 129 24.29 47.87 23.69
C LEU A 129 25.39 48.65 22.94
N GLU A 130 25.75 48.17 21.75
CA GLU A 130 26.74 48.84 20.91
C GLU A 130 26.21 50.15 20.34
N LYS A 131 25.00 50.14 19.79
CA LYS A 131 24.37 51.33 19.21
C LYS A 131 24.23 52.45 20.24
N GLU A 132 23.85 52.11 21.47
CA GLU A 132 23.47 53.10 22.49
C GLU A 132 24.66 53.60 23.31
N GLN A 133 25.67 52.77 23.57
CA GLN A 133 26.80 53.12 24.44
C GLN A 133 28.18 52.73 23.89
N SER A 134 28.25 52.18 22.66
CA SER A 134 29.48 51.58 22.08
C SER A 134 30.13 50.53 22.99
N LEU A 135 29.34 49.92 23.88
CA LEU A 135 29.85 49.20 25.04
C LEU A 135 30.47 47.83 24.70
N VAL A 136 30.11 47.24 23.56
CA VAL A 136 30.58 45.90 23.19
C VAL A 136 31.99 45.93 22.64
N THR A 137 32.36 46.98 21.92
CA THR A 137 33.70 47.17 21.33
C THR A 137 34.62 48.06 22.17
N ASP A 138 34.11 48.70 23.22
CA ASP A 138 34.89 49.59 24.08
C ASP A 138 35.96 48.84 24.89
N THR A 139 37.18 49.36 24.84
CA THR A 139 38.34 48.83 25.59
C THR A 139 38.56 49.55 26.92
N TRP A 140 37.84 50.63 27.20
CA TRP A 140 37.99 51.45 28.41
C TRP A 140 36.65 51.95 29.01
N PRO A 141 35.61 51.11 29.11
CA PRO A 141 34.27 51.61 29.44
C PRO A 141 34.20 52.23 30.83
N GLU A 142 33.51 53.35 30.92
CA GLU A 142 33.25 54.09 32.14
C GLU A 142 32.03 53.56 32.90
N ALA A 143 31.94 53.88 34.19
CA ALA A 143 30.84 53.42 35.05
C ALA A 143 29.45 53.91 34.57
N ASN A 144 29.39 55.07 33.91
CA ASN A 144 28.15 55.62 33.33
C ASN A 144 27.59 54.75 32.19
N GLN A 145 28.44 54.12 31.37
CA GLN A 145 28.03 53.25 30.28
C GLN A 145 27.33 51.99 30.85
N TYR A 146 27.83 51.42 31.95
CA TYR A 146 27.13 50.31 32.63
C TYR A 146 25.85 50.76 33.32
N LYS A 147 25.82 52.00 33.82
CA LYS A 147 24.67 52.58 34.51
C LYS A 147 23.48 52.78 33.56
N SER A 148 23.73 53.15 32.30
CA SER A 148 22.72 53.44 31.28
C SER A 148 22.96 52.67 29.96
N ALA A 149 23.29 51.38 30.07
CA ALA A 149 23.82 50.54 28.99
C ALA A 149 23.01 50.49 27.68
N THR A 150 21.69 50.65 27.74
CA THR A 150 20.83 50.63 26.54
C THR A 150 20.12 51.97 26.31
N GLY A 151 20.49 53.03 27.07
CA GLY A 151 19.78 54.32 27.06
C GLY A 151 18.33 54.27 27.55
N TYR A 152 17.91 53.16 28.19
CA TYR A 152 16.51 53.02 28.62
C TYR A 152 16.21 53.96 29.79
N GLY A 153 15.16 54.77 29.65
CA GLY A 153 14.80 55.78 30.65
C GLY A 153 15.68 57.04 30.63
N CYS A 154 16.42 57.27 29.55
CA CYS A 154 17.25 58.46 29.34
C CYS A 154 16.63 59.41 28.29
N PRO A 155 15.73 60.33 28.67
CA PRO A 155 15.23 61.33 27.73
C PRO A 155 16.33 62.34 27.40
N ASP A 156 16.45 62.74 26.14
CA ASP A 156 17.55 63.63 25.71
C ASP A 156 17.49 65.06 26.30
N THR A 157 16.40 65.44 26.98
CA THR A 157 16.22 66.77 27.58
C THR A 157 16.16 66.74 29.11
N ALA A 158 16.39 65.59 29.75
CA ALA A 158 16.41 65.46 31.20
C ALA A 158 17.39 64.38 31.68
N ALA A 159 17.62 64.29 32.98
CA ALA A 159 18.45 63.23 33.54
C ALA A 159 17.80 61.85 33.34
N CYS A 160 18.62 60.82 33.14
CA CYS A 160 18.15 59.44 33.11
C CYS A 160 17.46 59.05 34.41
N ASP A 161 16.34 58.34 34.31
CA ASP A 161 15.57 57.84 35.46
C ASP A 161 16.38 56.81 36.25
N SER A 162 16.62 57.14 37.52
CA SER A 162 17.41 56.33 38.44
C SER A 162 16.85 54.94 38.73
N GLN A 163 15.55 54.72 38.51
CA GLN A 163 14.91 53.42 38.70
C GLN A 163 15.50 52.34 37.77
N TYR A 164 16.03 52.73 36.62
CA TYR A 164 16.54 51.81 35.61
C TYR A 164 18.07 51.70 35.62
N TYR A 165 18.76 52.28 36.59
CA TYR A 165 20.23 52.23 36.64
C TYR A 165 20.77 50.81 36.86
N GLY A 166 21.91 50.56 36.19
CA GLY A 166 22.68 49.33 36.27
C GLY A 166 22.46 48.40 35.09
N PHE A 167 23.51 47.68 34.69
CA PHE A 167 23.53 46.91 33.44
C PHE A 167 22.37 45.92 33.32
N PHE A 168 22.13 45.11 34.36
CA PHE A 168 20.99 44.18 34.41
C PHE A 168 19.64 44.88 34.21
N ASN A 169 19.40 45.99 34.91
CA ASN A 169 18.13 46.71 34.82
C ASN A 169 17.94 47.32 33.43
N GLN A 170 18.99 47.88 32.83
CA GLN A 170 18.96 48.43 31.47
C GLN A 170 18.61 47.35 30.43
N VAL A 171 19.33 46.23 30.44
CA VAL A 171 19.10 45.12 29.50
C VAL A 171 17.70 44.51 29.67
N TYR A 172 17.27 44.23 30.91
CA TYR A 172 15.95 43.70 31.20
C TYR A 172 14.82 44.67 30.80
N SER A 173 14.95 45.95 31.16
CA SER A 173 13.91 46.94 30.89
C SER A 173 13.78 47.25 29.40
N ALA A 174 14.89 47.32 28.65
CA ALA A 174 14.83 47.46 27.19
C ALA A 174 14.13 46.27 26.54
N ALA A 175 14.51 45.03 26.91
CA ALA A 175 13.88 43.82 26.38
C ALA A 175 12.37 43.77 26.70
N LEU A 176 11.99 44.05 27.95
CA LEU A 176 10.59 44.15 28.36
C LEU A 176 9.84 45.23 27.59
N GLN A 177 10.48 46.36 27.31
CA GLN A 177 9.86 47.44 26.55
C GLN A 177 9.53 47.03 25.11
N PHE A 178 10.43 46.31 24.42
CA PHE A 178 10.11 45.76 23.10
C PHE A 178 8.92 44.80 23.14
N LYS A 179 8.76 44.03 24.21
CA LYS A 179 7.57 43.19 24.41
C LYS A 179 6.31 44.00 24.72
N ARG A 180 6.42 45.16 25.37
CA ARG A 180 5.29 46.10 25.52
C ARG A 180 4.89 46.71 24.18
N TYR A 181 5.84 47.08 23.33
CA TYR A 181 5.56 47.53 21.96
C TYR A 181 4.80 46.46 21.17
N ALA A 182 5.27 45.21 21.22
CA ALA A 182 4.64 44.10 20.52
C ALA A 182 3.25 43.72 21.07
N ALA A 183 3.04 43.82 22.38
CA ALA A 183 1.79 43.43 23.02
C ALA A 183 0.65 44.45 22.82
N THR A 184 0.97 45.73 22.70
CA THR A 184 -0.04 46.81 22.54
C THR A 184 0.35 47.77 21.42
N PRO A 185 0.51 47.29 20.18
CA PRO A 185 1.15 48.07 19.11
C PRO A 185 0.44 49.41 18.87
N THR A 186 -0.90 49.44 18.89
CA THR A 186 -1.71 50.64 18.62
C THR A 186 -1.59 51.74 19.68
N ASN A 187 -1.00 51.47 20.85
CA ASN A 187 -0.80 52.47 21.90
C ASN A 187 0.49 53.29 21.71
N TRP A 188 1.24 53.03 20.63
CA TRP A 188 2.53 53.64 20.35
C TRP A 188 2.50 54.41 19.02
N ASN A 189 3.48 55.30 18.84
CA ASN A 189 3.53 56.22 17.70
C ASN A 189 3.75 55.50 16.35
N HIS A 190 4.57 54.45 16.34
CA HIS A 190 4.89 53.67 15.16
C HIS A 190 4.30 52.27 15.24
N VAL A 191 3.57 51.85 14.21
CA VAL A 191 2.84 50.57 14.20
C VAL A 191 3.08 49.83 12.89
N ALA A 192 3.23 48.51 13.00
CA ALA A 192 3.40 47.61 11.87
C ALA A 192 2.12 47.50 11.01
N GLY A 193 2.28 47.16 9.74
CA GLY A 193 1.18 46.97 8.78
C GLY A 193 0.56 48.26 8.26
N ARG A 194 1.17 49.43 8.51
CA ARG A 194 0.67 50.73 8.02
C ARG A 194 1.80 51.66 7.60
N VAL A 195 1.45 52.68 6.82
CA VAL A 195 2.35 53.80 6.51
C VAL A 195 2.42 54.71 7.74
N ASN A 196 3.63 54.96 8.23
CA ASN A 196 3.92 55.88 9.33
C ASN A 196 4.75 57.05 8.79
N GLN A 197 4.50 58.26 9.28
CA GLN A 197 5.30 59.44 8.95
C GLN A 197 6.44 59.57 9.97
N ILE A 198 7.66 59.23 9.56
CA ILE A 198 8.81 59.15 10.46
C ILE A 198 9.74 60.33 10.17
N ARG A 199 10.18 61.04 11.21
CA ARG A 199 11.10 62.18 11.07
C ARG A 199 12.50 61.72 10.67
N PHE A 200 13.21 62.55 9.92
CA PHE A 200 14.64 62.34 9.63
C PHE A 200 15.53 62.78 10.79
N SER A 201 15.10 63.79 11.55
CA SER A 201 15.86 64.37 12.67
C SER A 201 14.98 64.78 13.85
N ARG A 202 15.62 64.96 15.02
CA ARG A 202 15.07 65.72 16.15
C ARG A 202 14.63 67.12 15.75
N ASP A 203 15.38 67.75 14.85
CA ASP A 203 15.00 69.03 14.27
C ASP A 203 13.83 68.83 13.31
N ALA A 204 12.67 69.37 13.68
CA ALA A 204 11.46 69.24 12.89
C ALA A 204 11.57 69.90 11.49
N THR A 205 12.51 70.83 11.29
CA THR A 205 12.74 71.48 9.99
C THR A 205 13.35 70.54 8.95
N CYS A 206 13.94 69.42 9.39
CA CYS A 206 14.49 68.39 8.50
C CYS A 206 13.43 67.50 7.83
N GLY A 207 12.15 67.64 8.21
CA GLY A 207 11.03 66.95 7.57
C GLY A 207 10.83 65.48 7.98
N THR A 208 9.90 64.83 7.27
CA THR A 208 9.44 63.45 7.50
C THR A 208 9.36 62.68 6.19
N GLY A 209 9.54 61.36 6.25
CA GLY A 209 9.30 60.44 5.13
C GLY A 209 8.23 59.41 5.46
N ALA A 210 7.44 59.03 4.45
CA ALA A 210 6.42 57.99 4.56
C ALA A 210 7.06 56.60 4.50
N VAL A 211 6.93 55.81 5.56
CA VAL A 211 7.49 54.45 5.66
C VAL A 211 6.38 53.46 5.96
N PHE A 212 6.17 52.48 5.07
CA PHE A 212 5.33 51.34 5.38
C PHE A 212 6.10 50.37 6.28
N ILE A 213 5.77 50.35 7.57
CA ILE A 213 6.44 49.48 8.53
C ILE A 213 5.87 48.06 8.38
N GLN A 214 6.68 47.12 7.93
CA GLN A 214 6.24 45.78 7.51
C GLN A 214 6.03 44.82 8.69
N ASN A 215 6.75 45.01 9.81
CA ASN A 215 6.75 44.07 10.92
C ASN A 215 6.90 44.74 12.30
N GLN A 216 6.67 43.96 13.36
CA GLN A 216 6.56 44.46 14.72
C GLN A 216 7.91 44.85 15.34
N ALA A 217 9.00 44.17 14.97
CA ALA A 217 10.35 44.47 15.41
C ALA A 217 10.80 45.84 14.89
N THR A 218 10.56 46.10 13.61
CA THR A 218 10.83 47.40 12.97
C THR A 218 10.00 48.50 13.62
N ALA A 219 8.71 48.27 13.89
CA ALA A 219 7.88 49.22 14.64
C ALA A 219 8.45 49.48 16.05
N GLY A 220 8.91 48.44 16.73
CA GLY A 220 9.55 48.54 18.05
C GLY A 220 10.81 49.40 18.02
N LEU A 221 11.67 49.23 17.01
CA LEU A 221 12.90 50.02 16.85
C LEU A 221 12.60 51.51 16.63
N TYR A 222 11.58 51.84 15.83
CA TYR A 222 11.13 53.24 15.68
C TYR A 222 10.46 53.79 16.94
N ASN A 223 9.76 52.97 17.73
CA ASN A 223 9.24 53.43 19.02
C ASN A 223 10.35 53.65 20.07
N TYR A 224 11.46 52.92 19.95
CA TYR A 224 12.63 53.08 20.81
C TYR A 224 13.51 54.27 20.37
N THR A 225 13.67 54.47 19.05
CA THR A 225 14.46 55.56 18.45
C THR A 225 13.71 56.13 17.24
N PRO A 226 12.96 57.23 17.40
CA PRO A 226 11.91 57.65 16.46
C PRO A 226 12.40 58.44 15.24
N TYR A 227 13.53 58.02 14.65
CA TYR A 227 14.11 58.67 13.46
C TYR A 227 14.52 57.66 12.41
N GLN A 228 14.22 57.96 11.15
CA GLN A 228 14.72 57.22 9.98
C GLN A 228 15.96 57.92 9.41
N PRO A 229 16.94 57.18 8.86
CA PRO A 229 18.08 57.83 8.23
C PRO A 229 17.65 58.59 6.97
N ASP A 230 18.29 59.73 6.73
CA ASP A 230 18.18 60.46 5.47
C ASP A 230 19.14 59.89 4.41
N ALA A 231 19.04 60.41 3.17
CA ALA A 231 19.89 59.97 2.07
C ALA A 231 21.38 60.17 2.36
N ALA A 232 21.75 61.24 3.07
CA ALA A 232 23.14 61.51 3.45
C ALA A 232 23.68 60.49 4.45
N ALA A 233 22.87 60.08 5.43
CA ALA A 233 23.22 59.04 6.40
C ALA A 233 23.41 57.66 5.76
N LEU A 234 22.61 57.34 4.72
CA LEU A 234 22.71 56.08 3.97
C LEU A 234 23.88 56.07 2.98
N ALA A 235 24.17 57.21 2.34
CA ALA A 235 25.33 57.35 1.45
C ALA A 235 26.67 57.18 2.20
N ASN A 236 26.69 57.43 3.52
CA ASN A 236 27.88 57.30 4.36
C ASN A 236 27.63 56.38 5.57
N LEU A 237 27.42 55.08 5.32
CA LEU A 237 27.06 54.10 6.36
C LEU A 237 28.00 54.04 7.57
N TYR A 238 29.30 54.22 7.37
CA TYR A 238 30.32 54.13 8.42
C TYR A 238 30.83 55.50 8.89
N GLY A 239 30.33 56.58 8.29
CA GLY A 239 30.73 57.95 8.62
C GLY A 239 29.57 58.84 9.04
N LYS A 240 29.83 60.15 9.00
CA LYS A 240 28.88 61.21 9.34
C LYS A 240 28.10 61.64 8.10
N GLY A 241 26.79 61.84 8.26
CA GLY A 241 25.93 62.47 7.28
C GLY A 241 25.88 63.99 7.43
N GLY A 242 24.77 64.60 7.01
CA GLY A 242 24.53 66.04 7.09
C GLY A 242 23.87 66.49 8.41
N ALA A 243 23.45 67.76 8.48
CA ALA A 243 22.81 68.34 9.66
C ALA A 243 21.47 67.67 10.04
N CYS A 244 20.82 67.00 9.08
CA CYS A 244 19.55 66.29 9.27
C CYS A 244 19.70 64.78 9.48
N SER A 245 20.93 64.27 9.59
CA SER A 245 21.19 62.83 9.66
C SER A 245 21.10 62.30 11.09
N GLU A 246 20.13 61.43 11.34
CA GLU A 246 20.07 60.58 12.53
C GLU A 246 20.54 59.15 12.22
N TYR A 247 21.27 58.55 13.16
CA TYR A 247 22.02 57.32 12.89
C TYR A 247 21.46 56.08 13.58
N GLY A 248 20.53 56.21 14.53
CA GLY A 248 20.14 55.10 15.41
C GLY A 248 19.71 53.84 14.66
N ASN A 249 18.62 53.91 13.91
CA ASN A 249 18.08 52.74 13.19
C ASN A 249 19.00 52.26 12.06
N ARG A 250 19.72 53.17 11.39
CA ARG A 250 20.79 52.84 10.45
C ARG A 250 21.89 52.02 11.11
N ASN A 251 22.38 52.47 12.26
CA ASN A 251 23.44 51.81 13.02
C ASN A 251 22.98 50.46 13.54
N PHE A 252 21.74 50.34 14.02
CA PHE A 252 21.19 49.04 14.39
C PHE A 252 21.30 48.04 13.23
N TRP A 253 20.73 48.39 12.07
CA TRP A 253 20.76 47.54 10.89
C TRP A 253 22.19 47.22 10.43
N ARG A 254 23.05 48.24 10.34
CA ARG A 254 24.44 48.09 9.90
C ARG A 254 25.23 47.19 10.83
N ILE A 255 25.19 47.45 12.14
CA ILE A 255 25.93 46.68 13.15
C ILE A 255 25.43 45.23 13.18
N PHE A 256 24.11 45.02 13.12
CA PHE A 256 23.56 43.66 13.02
C PHE A 256 24.08 42.95 11.77
N THR A 257 24.06 43.62 10.62
CA THR A 257 24.54 43.09 9.34
C THR A 257 26.03 42.73 9.41
N ASP A 258 26.86 43.66 9.89
CA ASP A 258 28.31 43.49 10.04
C ASP A 258 28.69 42.37 11.02
N TRP A 259 27.84 42.06 12.00
CA TRP A 259 28.16 41.09 13.05
C TRP A 259 27.54 39.72 12.81
N PHE A 260 26.34 39.68 12.23
CA PHE A 260 25.50 38.49 12.21
C PHE A 260 24.88 38.18 10.84
N GLY A 261 25.10 39.02 9.82
CA GLY A 261 24.55 38.86 8.48
C GLY A 261 23.15 39.48 8.31
N SER A 262 22.45 39.10 7.24
CA SER A 262 21.20 39.75 6.82
C SER A 262 20.16 39.87 7.93
N THR A 263 19.53 41.05 8.04
CA THR A 263 18.47 41.36 9.01
C THR A 263 17.08 40.88 8.56
N THR A 264 16.94 40.31 7.36
CA THR A 264 15.64 39.86 6.84
C THR A 264 15.59 38.36 6.55
N ALA A 265 16.74 37.67 6.55
CA ALA A 265 16.86 36.26 6.17
C ALA A 265 16.80 35.30 7.37
N ALA A 266 15.68 35.27 8.12
CA ALA A 266 15.43 34.16 9.08
C ALA A 266 14.99 32.86 8.39
N SER A 267 14.55 32.92 7.13
CA SER A 267 14.13 31.75 6.38
C SER A 267 14.81 31.67 5.03
N SER A 268 15.18 30.45 4.63
CA SER A 268 15.67 30.21 3.26
C SER A 268 14.51 30.09 2.27
N LEU A 269 13.28 30.38 2.70
CA LEU A 269 12.06 30.33 1.90
C LEU A 269 11.42 31.71 1.89
N ALA A 270 11.23 32.30 0.72
CA ALA A 270 10.68 33.65 0.61
C ALA A 270 9.71 33.80 -0.56
N ARG A 271 8.75 34.72 -0.41
CA ARG A 271 7.86 35.18 -1.48
C ARG A 271 7.56 36.68 -1.35
N THR A 272 6.95 37.28 -2.36
CA THR A 272 6.42 38.65 -2.25
C THR A 272 4.95 38.62 -1.84
N LEU A 273 4.40 39.78 -1.47
CA LEU A 273 2.96 39.92 -1.21
C LEU A 273 2.14 39.81 -2.51
N ASP A 274 2.69 40.28 -3.63
CA ASP A 274 1.99 40.37 -4.92
C ASP A 274 2.14 39.10 -5.78
N ASN A 275 3.11 38.23 -5.49
CA ASN A 275 3.36 36.99 -6.22
C ASN A 275 3.39 35.78 -5.27
N PRO A 276 2.50 34.79 -5.45
CA PRO A 276 2.43 33.64 -4.56
C PRO A 276 3.58 32.64 -4.70
N THR A 277 4.42 32.77 -5.74
CA THR A 277 5.57 31.89 -5.98
C THR A 277 6.55 31.94 -4.81
N VAL A 278 6.77 30.80 -4.18
CA VAL A 278 7.78 30.65 -3.12
C VAL A 278 9.11 30.27 -3.74
N TYR A 279 10.18 30.87 -3.25
CA TYR A 279 11.55 30.58 -3.67
C TYR A 279 12.36 29.99 -2.52
N VAL A 280 13.19 29.01 -2.82
CA VAL A 280 14.35 28.68 -1.98
C VAL A 280 15.46 29.70 -2.27
N LEU A 281 15.91 30.42 -1.26
CA LEU A 281 17.04 31.34 -1.35
C LEU A 281 18.30 30.65 -0.85
N SER A 282 19.34 30.58 -1.66
CA SER A 282 20.63 30.02 -1.24
C SER A 282 21.79 30.74 -1.91
N GLY A 283 22.71 31.27 -1.09
CA GLY A 283 23.80 32.11 -1.58
C GLY A 283 23.24 33.29 -2.37
N SER A 284 23.58 33.39 -3.66
CA SER A 284 23.10 34.41 -4.61
C SER A 284 22.08 33.87 -5.63
N VAL A 285 21.48 32.71 -5.37
CA VAL A 285 20.53 32.03 -6.27
C VAL A 285 19.18 31.85 -5.59
N LYS A 286 18.09 32.02 -6.36
CA LYS A 286 16.71 31.69 -5.97
C LYS A 286 16.17 30.56 -6.83
N TYR A 287 15.52 29.56 -6.23
CA TYR A 287 14.91 28.42 -6.93
C TYR A 287 13.39 28.43 -6.75
N PRO A 288 12.59 28.58 -7.84
CA PRO A 288 11.14 28.63 -7.71
C PRO A 288 10.54 27.27 -7.36
N ILE A 289 9.67 27.22 -6.37
CA ILE A 289 8.98 25.99 -5.90
C ILE A 289 7.67 25.82 -6.67
N GLY A 290 7.54 24.69 -7.37
CA GLY A 290 6.38 24.41 -8.23
C GLY A 290 5.23 23.64 -7.56
N SER A 291 5.41 23.08 -6.36
CA SER A 291 4.36 22.28 -5.69
C SER A 291 4.35 22.42 -4.18
N TYR A 292 3.15 22.28 -3.60
CA TYR A 292 2.94 22.31 -2.15
C TYR A 292 3.61 21.12 -1.43
N ASP A 293 3.64 19.94 -2.06
CA ASP A 293 4.35 18.76 -1.55
C ASP A 293 5.85 19.04 -1.40
N LEU A 294 6.46 19.69 -2.40
CA LEU A 294 7.87 20.06 -2.33
C LEU A 294 8.12 21.13 -1.28
N LEU A 295 7.23 22.12 -1.14
CA LEU A 295 7.30 23.12 -0.07
C LEU A 295 7.26 22.45 1.31
N THR A 296 6.40 21.46 1.49
CA THR A 296 6.29 20.71 2.75
C THR A 296 7.57 19.92 3.03
N ALA A 297 8.16 19.28 2.01
CA ALA A 297 9.45 18.58 2.14
C ALA A 297 10.63 19.54 2.45
N LEU A 298 10.51 20.82 2.08
CA LEU A 298 11.49 21.88 2.34
C LEU A 298 11.25 22.62 3.68
N SER A 299 10.26 22.23 4.48
CA SER A 299 10.01 22.84 5.80
C SER A 299 11.22 22.93 6.77
N PRO A 300 12.26 22.07 6.70
CA PRO A 300 13.47 22.27 7.51
C PRO A 300 14.21 23.59 7.23
N LEU A 301 13.97 24.21 6.07
CA LEU A 301 14.54 25.51 5.70
C LEU A 301 13.83 26.71 6.34
N GLY A 302 12.84 26.46 7.19
CA GLY A 302 12.08 27.46 7.94
C GLY A 302 10.70 27.75 7.35
N ALA A 303 10.01 28.73 7.94
CA ALA A 303 8.73 29.21 7.42
C ALA A 303 8.90 30.09 6.17
N VAL A 304 7.85 30.27 5.37
CA VAL A 304 7.90 31.20 4.24
C VAL A 304 7.87 32.65 4.74
N GLY A 305 8.93 33.40 4.45
CA GLY A 305 9.04 34.83 4.74
C GLY A 305 8.48 35.71 3.61
N TYR A 306 8.09 36.94 3.95
CA TYR A 306 7.68 37.95 2.97
C TYR A 306 8.80 38.96 2.76
N VAL A 307 9.13 39.21 1.49
CA VAL A 307 10.18 40.14 1.06
C VAL A 307 9.69 41.01 -0.08
N SER A 308 10.39 42.12 -0.34
CA SER A 308 10.10 42.97 -1.51
C SER A 308 10.54 42.31 -2.81
N GLN A 309 9.98 42.76 -3.94
CA GLN A 309 10.41 42.28 -5.27
C GLN A 309 11.88 42.60 -5.53
N ASN A 310 12.33 43.81 -5.19
CA ASN A 310 13.73 44.23 -5.31
C ASN A 310 14.70 43.30 -4.56
N TYR A 311 14.28 42.78 -3.40
CA TYR A 311 15.09 41.81 -2.66
C TYR A 311 15.25 40.50 -3.44
N LEU A 312 14.17 39.96 -4.02
CA LEU A 312 14.26 38.75 -4.85
C LEU A 312 15.06 39.00 -6.13
N ASP A 313 14.98 40.19 -6.71
CA ASP A 313 15.70 40.54 -7.95
C ASP A 313 17.21 40.64 -7.75
N GLY A 314 17.67 40.79 -6.51
CA GLY A 314 19.09 40.64 -6.13
C GLY A 314 19.64 39.22 -6.26
N TYR A 315 18.79 38.21 -6.47
CA TYR A 315 19.19 36.81 -6.68
C TYR A 315 19.06 36.42 -8.15
N SER A 316 20.07 35.70 -8.65
CA SER A 316 19.97 35.00 -9.93
C SER A 316 18.94 33.87 -9.85
N THR A 317 18.15 33.67 -10.89
CA THR A 317 17.12 32.61 -10.90
C THR A 317 17.75 31.30 -11.36
N GLY A 318 17.75 30.30 -10.47
CA GLY A 318 18.19 28.94 -10.77
C GLY A 318 17.12 28.10 -11.47
N PRO A 319 17.38 26.80 -11.69
CA PRO A 319 16.36 25.87 -12.15
C PRO A 319 15.18 25.79 -11.17
N ALA A 320 14.05 25.25 -11.64
CA ALA A 320 12.93 24.94 -10.76
C ALA A 320 13.37 24.03 -9.61
N ALA A 321 12.89 24.32 -8.41
CA ALA A 321 13.20 23.52 -7.24
C ALA A 321 12.73 22.08 -7.45
N GLY A 322 13.62 21.14 -7.12
CA GLY A 322 13.35 19.70 -7.18
C GLY A 322 13.80 19.01 -5.89
N ARG A 323 13.84 17.68 -5.89
CA ARG A 323 14.26 16.88 -4.72
C ARG A 323 15.76 16.61 -4.65
N ILE A 324 16.55 17.30 -5.46
CA ILE A 324 17.99 17.08 -5.58
C ILE A 324 18.72 18.29 -5.00
N LEU A 325 19.54 18.04 -3.96
CA LEU A 325 20.34 19.05 -3.28
C LEU A 325 21.82 18.81 -3.56
N ARG A 326 22.63 19.86 -3.64
CA ARG A 326 24.09 19.77 -3.67
C ARG A 326 24.70 20.63 -2.57
N GLY A 327 25.65 20.06 -1.84
CA GLY A 327 26.45 20.79 -0.85
C GLY A 327 27.69 21.43 -1.40
N ASN A 328 28.34 22.28 -0.60
CA ASN A 328 29.59 22.94 -1.00
C ASN A 328 30.73 21.93 -1.21
N ASN A 329 30.71 20.82 -0.47
CA ASN A 329 31.63 19.68 -0.65
C ASN A 329 31.40 18.88 -1.94
N GLY A 330 30.36 19.20 -2.70
CA GLY A 330 30.02 18.54 -3.97
C GLY A 330 29.17 17.28 -3.87
N THR A 331 28.87 16.79 -2.66
CA THR A 331 27.96 15.66 -2.49
C THR A 331 26.55 16.06 -2.90
N ILE A 332 25.89 15.18 -3.67
CA ILE A 332 24.51 15.35 -4.12
C ILE A 332 23.61 14.44 -3.29
N TYR A 333 22.46 14.96 -2.89
CA TYR A 333 21.50 14.28 -2.04
C TYR A 333 20.11 14.25 -2.67
N PHE A 334 19.37 13.17 -2.44
CA PHE A 334 17.91 13.18 -2.53
C PHE A 334 17.35 13.61 -1.18
N PHE A 335 16.24 14.35 -1.11
CA PHE A 335 15.61 14.66 0.17
C PHE A 335 14.10 14.43 0.19
N ASP A 336 13.63 14.08 1.37
CA ASP A 336 12.22 13.98 1.71
C ASP A 336 12.01 14.01 3.21
N SER A 337 10.93 14.65 3.69
CA SER A 337 10.54 14.66 5.10
C SER A 337 11.69 14.91 6.08
N ALA A 338 12.45 15.99 5.87
CA ALA A 338 13.62 16.38 6.68
C ALA A 338 14.85 15.45 6.65
N LEU A 339 14.84 14.41 5.81
CA LEU A 339 16.00 13.54 5.56
C LEU A 339 16.68 13.91 4.25
N LYS A 340 18.02 13.89 4.24
CA LYS A 340 18.85 13.93 3.02
C LYS A 340 19.61 12.62 2.87
N LEU A 341 19.56 12.01 1.70
CA LEU A 341 20.17 10.72 1.38
C LEU A 341 21.24 10.92 0.30
N PRO A 342 22.53 10.68 0.59
CA PRO A 342 23.59 10.89 -0.39
C PRO A 342 23.47 9.92 -1.56
N PHE A 343 23.64 10.43 -2.78
CA PHE A 343 23.79 9.60 -3.98
C PHE A 343 25.23 9.05 -4.07
N SER A 344 25.35 7.82 -4.56
CA SER A 344 26.65 7.16 -4.81
C SER A 344 27.17 7.37 -6.24
N SER A 345 26.33 7.81 -7.18
CA SER A 345 26.70 8.02 -8.59
C SER A 345 25.77 9.00 -9.31
N CYS A 346 26.26 9.62 -10.39
CA CYS A 346 25.47 10.51 -11.24
C CYS A 346 24.37 9.78 -12.03
N THR A 347 24.54 8.48 -12.31
CA THR A 347 23.48 7.67 -12.91
C THR A 347 22.26 7.61 -12.00
N LEU A 348 22.47 7.37 -10.70
CA LEU A 348 21.37 7.33 -9.74
C LEU A 348 20.73 8.71 -9.54
N VAL A 349 21.52 9.79 -9.64
CA VAL A 349 20.97 11.17 -9.67
C VAL A 349 20.03 11.34 -10.87
N ALA A 350 20.45 10.90 -12.06
CA ALA A 350 19.63 10.97 -13.28
C ALA A 350 18.39 10.07 -13.20
N ASP A 351 18.50 8.90 -12.56
CA ASP A 351 17.36 8.01 -12.34
C ASP A 351 16.26 8.70 -11.53
N TYR A 352 16.62 9.45 -10.49
CA TYR A 352 15.71 10.27 -9.70
C TYR A 352 15.41 11.65 -10.32
N GLY A 353 15.62 11.81 -11.63
CA GLY A 353 15.24 13.00 -12.39
C GLY A 353 16.14 14.23 -12.18
N GLY A 354 17.31 14.06 -11.56
CA GLY A 354 18.31 15.10 -11.38
C GLY A 354 19.38 15.13 -12.47
N SER A 355 20.38 15.99 -12.28
CA SER A 355 21.63 15.98 -13.03
C SER A 355 22.79 16.39 -12.12
N CYS A 356 23.99 15.88 -12.40
CA CYS A 356 25.23 16.32 -11.73
C CYS A 356 25.78 17.65 -12.27
N THR A 357 25.05 18.30 -13.17
CA THR A 357 25.36 19.64 -13.68
C THR A 357 24.49 20.69 -12.98
N SER A 358 24.87 21.96 -13.08
CA SER A 358 24.23 23.08 -12.36
C SER A 358 22.74 23.29 -12.64
N THR A 359 22.17 22.64 -13.65
CA THR A 359 20.74 22.69 -13.98
C THR A 359 19.91 21.62 -13.27
N GLY A 360 20.54 20.62 -12.64
CA GLY A 360 19.85 19.44 -12.10
C GLY A 360 19.79 19.32 -10.58
N TYR A 361 20.20 20.34 -9.84
CA TYR A 361 20.19 20.37 -8.39
C TYR A 361 19.95 21.78 -7.86
N MET A 362 19.50 21.87 -6.61
CA MET A 362 19.56 23.09 -5.82
C MET A 362 20.88 23.13 -5.05
N GLN A 363 21.72 24.13 -5.32
CA GLN A 363 22.91 24.38 -4.51
C GLN A 363 22.47 25.00 -3.18
N LEU A 364 22.78 24.34 -2.05
CA LEU A 364 22.50 24.83 -0.71
C LEU A 364 23.80 25.16 0.03
N THR A 365 23.73 26.11 0.98
CA THR A 365 24.83 26.38 1.91
C THR A 365 24.97 25.25 2.92
N ASP A 366 26.13 25.15 3.58
CA ASP A 366 26.35 24.12 4.60
C ASP A 366 25.39 24.28 5.80
N SER A 367 25.04 25.52 6.17
CA SER A 367 24.06 25.81 7.22
C SER A 367 22.63 25.37 6.87
N GLN A 368 22.24 25.50 5.60
CA GLN A 368 20.95 25.04 5.09
C GLN A 368 20.90 23.52 5.01
N LEU A 369 21.96 22.89 4.51
CA LEU A 369 22.06 21.44 4.49
C LEU A 369 22.08 20.82 5.88
N ALA A 370 22.65 21.51 6.88
CA ALA A 370 22.65 21.05 8.27
C ALA A 370 21.24 20.98 8.89
N GLN A 371 20.24 21.64 8.30
CA GLN A 371 18.84 21.54 8.74
C GLN A 371 18.20 20.17 8.41
N PHE A 372 18.80 19.40 7.50
CA PHE A 372 18.32 18.06 7.14
C PHE A 372 19.14 16.97 7.84
N TRP A 373 18.46 15.98 8.38
CA TRP A 373 19.07 14.78 8.96
C TRP A 373 19.72 13.93 7.87
N THR A 374 20.94 13.46 8.11
CA THR A 374 21.66 12.63 7.12
C THR A 374 21.24 11.17 7.24
N GLY A 375 20.65 10.64 6.16
CA GLY A 375 20.25 9.24 6.03
C GLY A 375 21.31 8.35 5.35
N PRO A 376 20.98 7.07 5.14
CA PRO A 376 21.84 6.14 4.39
C PRO A 376 21.93 6.55 2.92
N LEU A 377 22.83 5.88 2.18
CA LEU A 377 22.94 6.06 0.72
C LEU A 377 21.59 5.84 0.03
N MET A 378 21.34 6.65 -0.99
CA MET A 378 20.21 6.47 -1.88
C MET A 378 20.36 5.17 -2.67
N THR A 379 19.24 4.49 -2.91
CA THR A 379 19.14 3.24 -3.67
C THR A 379 18.25 3.44 -4.89
N SER A 380 18.27 2.50 -5.84
CA SER A 380 17.40 2.53 -7.03
C SER A 380 15.95 2.13 -6.74
N VAL A 381 15.71 1.54 -5.57
CA VAL A 381 14.38 1.12 -5.12
C VAL A 381 13.91 2.02 -3.98
N LEU A 382 12.79 2.69 -4.18
CA LEU A 382 12.14 3.50 -3.16
C LEU A 382 10.86 2.80 -2.70
N GLY A 383 10.83 2.41 -1.43
CA GLY A 383 9.60 2.08 -0.71
C GLY A 383 8.89 3.34 -0.23
N THR A 384 7.56 3.33 -0.20
CA THR A 384 6.78 4.42 0.40
C THR A 384 6.25 4.03 1.77
N THR A 385 5.96 5.01 2.61
CA THR A 385 5.32 4.81 3.92
C THR A 385 3.95 4.14 3.83
N SER A 386 3.25 4.25 2.70
CA SER A 386 2.00 3.52 2.43
C SER A 386 2.18 2.04 2.06
N GLY A 387 3.43 1.56 1.99
CA GLY A 387 3.77 0.17 1.68
C GLY A 387 3.96 -0.12 0.19
N ALA A 388 3.93 0.89 -0.68
CA ALA A 388 4.31 0.73 -2.08
C ALA A 388 5.83 0.58 -2.21
N ARG A 389 6.29 0.10 -3.37
CA ARG A 389 7.71 0.14 -3.74
C ARG A 389 7.86 0.36 -5.24
N TYR A 390 8.86 1.14 -5.60
CA TYR A 390 9.10 1.55 -6.96
C TYR A 390 10.56 1.40 -7.31
N LEU A 391 10.84 0.82 -8.49
CA LEU A 391 12.10 1.03 -9.17
C LEU A 391 12.03 2.41 -9.83
N VAL A 392 12.99 3.28 -9.51
CA VAL A 392 13.11 4.60 -10.12
C VAL A 392 14.28 4.56 -11.08
N THR A 393 14.01 4.75 -12.37
CA THR A 393 15.02 4.70 -13.45
C THR A 393 14.67 5.68 -14.55
N ALA A 394 15.66 6.45 -15.00
CA ALA A 394 15.53 7.51 -16.00
C ALA A 394 14.29 8.41 -15.80
N GLY A 395 14.05 8.88 -14.57
CA GLY A 395 12.93 9.75 -14.22
C GLY A 395 11.55 9.08 -14.25
N THR A 396 11.46 7.76 -14.38
CA THR A 396 10.20 7.01 -14.40
C THR A 396 10.13 6.06 -13.20
N LYS A 397 8.99 6.03 -12.50
CA LYS A 397 8.74 5.06 -11.43
C LYS A 397 8.02 3.83 -11.98
N ARG A 398 8.44 2.64 -11.58
CA ARG A 398 7.81 1.36 -11.93
C ARG A 398 7.49 0.62 -10.65
N GLU A 399 6.21 0.43 -10.37
CA GLU A 399 5.79 -0.26 -9.14
C GLU A 399 6.25 -1.72 -9.17
N ILE A 400 6.67 -2.24 -8.03
CA ILE A 400 7.21 -3.59 -7.90
C ILE A 400 6.25 -4.43 -7.08
N LEU A 401 5.83 -5.58 -7.60
CA LEU A 401 4.88 -6.47 -6.92
C LEU A 401 5.46 -7.05 -5.61
N ASP A 402 6.54 -7.84 -5.74
CA ASP A 402 7.12 -8.64 -4.66
C ASP A 402 8.66 -8.73 -4.75
N ASP A 403 9.30 -9.31 -3.72
CA ASP A 403 10.75 -9.54 -3.69
C ASP A 403 11.17 -10.52 -4.81
N ALA A 404 10.30 -11.48 -5.15
CA ALA A 404 10.54 -12.42 -6.25
C ALA A 404 10.60 -11.69 -7.60
N SER A 405 9.77 -10.67 -7.82
CA SER A 405 9.79 -9.80 -9.00
C SER A 405 11.06 -8.97 -9.08
N GLN A 406 11.59 -8.50 -7.96
CA GLN A 406 12.89 -7.82 -7.94
C GLN A 406 14.03 -8.75 -8.31
N GLN A 407 14.09 -9.93 -7.68
CA GLN A 407 15.12 -10.93 -7.91
C GLN A 407 15.10 -11.41 -9.37
N ALA A 408 13.91 -11.70 -9.92
CA ALA A 408 13.75 -12.11 -11.31
C ALA A 408 14.22 -11.03 -12.30
N ALA A 409 14.06 -9.76 -11.96
CA ALA A 409 14.53 -8.63 -12.76
C ALA A 409 16.00 -8.24 -12.49
N GLY A 410 16.72 -8.93 -11.60
CA GLY A 410 18.09 -8.58 -11.23
C GLY A 410 18.22 -7.27 -10.43
N ILE A 411 17.14 -6.83 -9.79
CA ILE A 411 17.08 -5.59 -9.01
C ILE A 411 17.47 -5.90 -7.55
N PRO A 412 18.36 -5.12 -6.92
CA PRO A 412 18.70 -5.28 -5.51
C PRO A 412 17.47 -5.15 -4.59
N LEU A 413 17.42 -5.97 -3.53
CA LEU A 413 16.35 -5.93 -2.54
C LEU A 413 16.43 -4.71 -1.59
N ALA A 414 17.61 -4.11 -1.49
CA ALA A 414 17.85 -2.94 -0.66
C ALA A 414 17.01 -1.75 -1.14
N ARG A 415 16.33 -1.07 -0.21
CA ARG A 415 15.48 0.08 -0.50
C ARG A 415 15.57 1.12 0.60
N ASN A 416 15.38 2.39 0.23
CA ASN A 416 15.03 3.44 1.18
C ASN A 416 13.50 3.50 1.32
N VAL A 417 12.98 3.88 2.48
CA VAL A 417 11.55 4.12 2.68
C VAL A 417 11.31 5.59 2.95
N LEU A 418 10.58 6.27 2.05
CA LEU A 418 10.29 7.70 2.10
C LEU A 418 8.77 7.94 2.01
N SER A 419 8.32 9.19 2.05
CA SER A 419 6.90 9.52 1.88
C SER A 419 6.41 9.20 0.46
N ASP A 420 5.10 9.03 0.28
CA ASP A 420 4.49 8.86 -1.04
C ASP A 420 4.73 10.06 -1.97
N SER A 421 4.86 11.26 -1.40
CA SER A 421 5.19 12.50 -2.13
C SER A 421 6.61 12.51 -2.71
N ALA A 422 7.50 11.62 -2.24
CA ALA A 422 8.86 11.50 -2.77
C ALA A 422 8.86 11.00 -4.22
N VAL A 423 7.81 10.27 -4.63
CA VAL A 423 7.69 9.69 -5.97
C VAL A 423 6.45 10.11 -6.73
N SER A 424 5.61 10.98 -6.16
CA SER A 424 4.37 11.42 -6.81
C SER A 424 4.61 12.08 -8.16
N ALA A 425 5.68 12.86 -8.29
CA ALA A 425 6.04 13.60 -9.51
C ALA A 425 6.58 12.73 -10.66
N PHE A 426 7.05 11.50 -10.40
CA PHE A 426 7.56 10.65 -11.47
C PHE A 426 6.41 10.00 -12.27
N PRO A 427 6.47 10.02 -13.61
CA PRO A 427 5.56 9.24 -14.46
C PRO A 427 5.59 7.76 -14.09
N LEU A 428 4.42 7.13 -14.07
CA LEU A 428 4.28 5.70 -13.82
C LEU A 428 4.49 4.90 -15.11
N GLY A 429 5.50 4.05 -15.11
CA GLY A 429 5.80 3.09 -16.18
C GLY A 429 5.21 1.69 -15.92
N ALA A 430 5.48 0.75 -16.83
CA ALA A 430 5.10 -0.65 -16.66
C ALA A 430 5.72 -1.24 -15.37
N PRO A 431 4.93 -1.94 -14.54
CA PRO A 431 5.41 -2.44 -13.26
C PRO A 431 6.45 -3.56 -13.43
N VAL A 432 7.28 -3.74 -12.41
CA VAL A 432 8.19 -4.88 -12.29
C VAL A 432 7.44 -6.02 -11.64
N VAL A 433 7.05 -6.99 -12.46
CA VAL A 433 6.26 -8.15 -12.03
C VAL A 433 6.90 -9.40 -12.61
N ASN A 434 7.17 -10.39 -11.77
CA ASN A 434 7.61 -11.69 -12.23
C ASN A 434 6.51 -12.35 -13.06
N ASP A 435 6.87 -13.05 -14.13
CA ASP A 435 5.91 -13.87 -14.85
C ASP A 435 5.41 -15.01 -13.93
N GLN A 436 4.21 -15.53 -14.19
CA GLN A 436 3.61 -16.61 -13.40
C GLN A 436 3.27 -16.21 -11.95
N SER A 437 2.99 -14.93 -11.71
CA SER A 437 2.67 -14.39 -10.38
C SER A 437 1.19 -14.00 -10.24
N PHE A 438 0.71 -13.96 -8.99
CA PHE A 438 -0.63 -13.48 -8.66
C PHE A 438 -0.51 -12.11 -7.97
N ALA A 439 -1.01 -11.07 -8.65
CA ALA A 439 -0.99 -9.69 -8.17
C ALA A 439 -2.37 -9.30 -7.64
N GLN A 440 -2.46 -8.89 -6.37
CA GLN A 440 -3.67 -8.31 -5.82
C GLN A 440 -3.70 -6.79 -6.06
N GLN A 441 -4.86 -6.27 -6.43
CA GLN A 441 -5.06 -4.83 -6.50
C GLN A 441 -5.13 -4.26 -5.08
N ARG A 442 -4.27 -3.28 -4.77
CA ARG A 442 -4.23 -2.63 -3.45
C ARG A 442 -5.58 -2.00 -3.12
N GLY A 443 -6.06 -2.24 -1.90
CA GLY A 443 -7.37 -1.75 -1.43
C GLY A 443 -8.57 -2.53 -1.98
N SER A 444 -8.36 -3.66 -2.68
CA SER A 444 -9.40 -4.51 -3.26
C SER A 444 -9.09 -6.00 -3.03
N SER A 445 -10.10 -6.86 -3.14
CA SER A 445 -9.93 -8.32 -3.18
C SER A 445 -9.68 -8.86 -4.60
N THR A 446 -9.61 -7.99 -5.59
CA THR A 446 -9.38 -8.35 -7.00
C THR A 446 -7.95 -8.85 -7.19
N ILE A 447 -7.81 -10.03 -7.81
CA ILE A 447 -6.52 -10.66 -8.11
C ILE A 447 -6.39 -10.82 -9.62
N SER A 448 -5.20 -10.53 -10.15
CA SER A 448 -4.82 -10.80 -11.54
C SER A 448 -3.65 -11.77 -11.58
N PHE A 449 -3.73 -12.77 -12.44
CA PHE A 449 -2.61 -13.66 -12.75
C PHE A 449 -1.82 -13.09 -13.93
N VAL A 450 -0.50 -13.01 -13.81
CA VAL A 450 0.38 -12.50 -14.87
C VAL A 450 1.05 -13.67 -15.58
N SER A 451 0.87 -13.76 -16.89
CA SER A 451 1.47 -14.81 -17.72
C SER A 451 1.72 -14.30 -19.13
N GLY A 452 2.94 -14.47 -19.63
CA GLY A 452 3.35 -14.02 -20.97
C GLY A 452 3.23 -12.50 -21.13
N GLY A 453 3.47 -11.73 -20.07
CA GLY A 453 3.35 -10.27 -20.09
C GLY A 453 1.92 -9.73 -20.18
N LYS A 454 0.91 -10.58 -19.93
CA LYS A 454 -0.51 -10.20 -19.89
C LYS A 454 -1.14 -10.50 -18.55
N THR A 455 -2.21 -9.78 -18.22
CA THR A 455 -3.05 -10.06 -17.05
C THR A 455 -4.26 -10.93 -17.41
N TYR A 456 -4.55 -11.88 -16.53
CA TYR A 456 -5.75 -12.71 -16.53
C TYR A 456 -6.49 -12.41 -15.22
N PRO A 457 -7.63 -11.69 -15.23
CA PRO A 457 -8.40 -11.49 -14.01
C PRO A 457 -8.80 -12.84 -13.42
N VAL A 458 -8.50 -13.05 -12.14
CA VAL A 458 -8.86 -14.28 -11.43
C VAL A 458 -10.32 -14.18 -11.03
N ALA A 459 -11.14 -15.11 -11.55
CA ALA A 459 -12.54 -15.16 -11.15
C ALA A 459 -12.62 -15.38 -9.63
N PRO A 460 -13.48 -14.68 -8.88
CA PRO A 460 -13.59 -14.87 -7.44
C PRO A 460 -13.90 -16.33 -7.06
N THR A 461 -14.72 -17.01 -7.86
CA THR A 461 -15.07 -18.44 -7.74
C THR A 461 -13.94 -19.39 -8.17
N ALA A 462 -12.81 -18.87 -8.66
CA ALA A 462 -11.59 -19.64 -8.92
C ALA A 462 -10.68 -19.74 -7.69
N LEU A 463 -10.88 -18.89 -6.66
CA LEU A 463 -10.03 -18.86 -5.47
C LEU A 463 -10.33 -19.99 -4.49
N GLY A 464 -11.62 -20.37 -4.38
CA GLY A 464 -12.06 -21.51 -3.60
C GLY A 464 -11.39 -22.80 -4.09
N GLN A 465 -10.86 -23.58 -3.15
CA GLN A 465 -10.21 -24.89 -3.37
C GLN A 465 -8.90 -24.88 -4.16
N SER A 466 -8.64 -23.91 -5.04
CA SER A 466 -7.50 -23.92 -5.97
C SER A 466 -6.13 -23.69 -5.32
N GLY A 467 -6.09 -23.14 -4.10
CA GLY A 467 -4.85 -22.75 -3.42
C GLY A 467 -4.21 -21.47 -3.98
N VAL A 468 -4.85 -20.79 -4.94
CA VAL A 468 -4.35 -19.54 -5.54
C VAL A 468 -4.22 -18.42 -4.51
N GLY A 469 -5.17 -18.31 -3.57
CA GLY A 469 -5.13 -17.25 -2.54
C GLY A 469 -3.86 -17.26 -1.69
N ALA A 470 -3.30 -18.44 -1.41
CA ALA A 470 -2.05 -18.58 -0.66
C ALA A 470 -0.79 -18.20 -1.45
N ARG A 471 -0.92 -17.92 -2.76
CA ARG A 471 0.17 -17.54 -3.66
C ARG A 471 0.19 -16.06 -4.01
N VAL A 472 -0.73 -15.29 -3.44
CA VAL A 472 -0.73 -13.83 -3.56
C VAL A 472 0.34 -13.28 -2.62
N THR A 473 1.42 -12.78 -3.19
CA THR A 473 2.65 -12.38 -2.48
C THR A 473 2.83 -10.87 -2.37
N GLY A 474 2.03 -10.07 -3.09
CA GLY A 474 2.16 -8.62 -3.12
C GLY A 474 0.93 -7.91 -3.68
N THR A 475 0.97 -6.58 -3.61
CA THR A 475 -0.09 -5.72 -4.15
C THR A 475 0.46 -4.70 -5.14
N LEU A 476 -0.35 -4.36 -6.14
CA LEU A 476 -0.11 -3.27 -7.08
C LEU A 476 -1.27 -2.29 -7.04
N SER A 477 -1.02 -1.01 -7.34
CA SER A 477 -2.09 -0.05 -7.60
C SER A 477 -2.90 -0.42 -8.85
N ALA A 478 -4.13 0.09 -8.95
CA ALA A 478 -4.96 -0.10 -10.13
C ALA A 478 -4.28 0.46 -11.40
N ASP A 479 -3.64 1.64 -11.28
CA ASP A 479 -2.92 2.27 -12.39
C ASP A 479 -1.73 1.43 -12.87
N SER A 480 -0.97 0.82 -11.95
CA SER A 480 0.13 -0.08 -12.32
C SER A 480 -0.37 -1.35 -13.00
N LEU A 481 -1.45 -1.96 -12.51
CA LEU A 481 -2.06 -3.12 -13.16
C LEU A 481 -2.55 -2.79 -14.57
N ALA A 482 -3.12 -1.59 -14.77
CA ALA A 482 -3.57 -1.12 -16.07
C ALA A 482 -2.43 -0.89 -17.09
N ARG A 483 -1.17 -0.82 -16.64
CA ARG A 483 0.01 -0.79 -17.54
C ARG A 483 0.40 -2.17 -18.07
N ILE A 484 -0.16 -3.25 -17.54
CA ILE A 484 0.04 -4.60 -18.06
C ILE A 484 -1.11 -4.92 -19.03
N PRO A 485 -0.85 -5.27 -20.30
CA PRO A 485 -1.91 -5.60 -21.26
C PRO A 485 -2.86 -6.69 -20.76
N ALA A 486 -4.17 -6.48 -20.93
CA ALA A 486 -5.16 -7.50 -20.61
C ALA A 486 -5.13 -8.65 -21.64
N SER A 487 -5.31 -9.88 -21.16
CA SER A 487 -5.41 -11.06 -22.03
C SER A 487 -6.76 -11.18 -22.75
N GLY A 488 -7.81 -10.55 -22.22
CA GLY A 488 -9.19 -10.75 -22.66
C GLY A 488 -9.83 -12.05 -22.14
N ALA A 489 -9.11 -12.84 -21.36
CA ALA A 489 -9.58 -14.10 -20.78
C ALA A 489 -9.40 -14.11 -19.26
N SER A 490 -10.30 -14.80 -18.55
CA SER A 490 -10.22 -14.92 -17.08
C SER A 490 -9.45 -16.17 -16.66
N PHE A 491 -8.77 -16.09 -15.51
CA PHE A 491 -8.23 -17.26 -14.83
C PHE A 491 -9.36 -17.96 -14.07
N THR A 492 -9.74 -19.16 -14.53
CA THR A 492 -10.84 -19.96 -13.95
C THR A 492 -10.36 -21.08 -13.05
N GLY A 493 -9.05 -21.35 -13.00
CA GLY A 493 -8.49 -22.56 -12.41
C GLY A 493 -8.28 -23.70 -13.40
N LEU A 494 -8.73 -23.56 -14.65
CA LEU A 494 -8.26 -24.39 -15.78
C LEU A 494 -6.95 -23.83 -16.30
N VAL A 495 -5.91 -24.65 -16.28
CA VAL A 495 -4.55 -24.26 -16.66
C VAL A 495 -3.94 -25.25 -17.64
N THR A 496 -3.10 -24.76 -18.54
CA THR A 496 -2.39 -25.59 -19.51
C THR A 496 -0.96 -25.11 -19.68
N VAL A 497 -0.04 -26.05 -19.90
CA VAL A 497 1.32 -25.70 -20.33
C VAL A 497 1.29 -25.62 -21.86
N PRO A 498 1.64 -24.48 -22.47
CA PRO A 498 1.66 -24.33 -23.93
C PRO A 498 2.45 -25.47 -24.60
N GLY A 499 1.85 -26.10 -25.61
CA GLY A 499 2.45 -27.24 -26.35
C GLY A 499 2.30 -28.62 -25.69
N SER A 500 1.79 -28.72 -24.45
CA SER A 500 1.62 -30.02 -23.77
C SER A 500 0.42 -30.85 -24.25
N GLY A 501 -0.57 -30.22 -24.89
CA GLY A 501 -1.84 -30.85 -25.24
C GLY A 501 -2.70 -31.28 -24.04
N SER A 502 -2.28 -30.97 -22.81
CA SER A 502 -2.94 -31.39 -21.57
C SER A 502 -3.53 -30.20 -20.82
N VAL A 503 -4.74 -30.38 -20.29
CA VAL A 503 -5.37 -29.41 -19.38
C VAL A 503 -5.34 -29.97 -17.97
N SER A 504 -5.01 -29.13 -17.00
CA SER A 504 -5.14 -29.42 -15.58
C SER A 504 -6.16 -28.48 -14.96
N VAL A 505 -6.84 -28.95 -13.92
CA VAL A 505 -7.75 -28.12 -13.12
C VAL A 505 -7.23 -28.01 -11.70
N LEU A 506 -7.22 -26.78 -11.18
CA LEU A 506 -6.87 -26.51 -9.79
C LEU A 506 -8.05 -26.85 -8.88
N GLY A 507 -7.75 -27.51 -7.76
CA GLY A 507 -8.74 -28.01 -6.83
C GLY A 507 -8.15 -28.30 -5.47
N SER A 508 -8.96 -28.90 -4.59
CA SER A 508 -8.67 -28.94 -3.15
C SER A 508 -7.28 -29.52 -2.85
N GLY A 509 -6.39 -28.64 -2.39
CA GLY A 509 -5.02 -28.98 -2.00
C GLY A 509 -4.04 -29.30 -3.15
N GLY A 510 -4.37 -28.99 -4.42
CA GLY A 510 -3.47 -29.25 -5.55
C GLY A 510 -4.10 -29.10 -6.94
N ARG A 511 -3.78 -30.02 -7.84
CA ARG A 511 -4.30 -30.07 -9.21
C ARG A 511 -4.74 -31.48 -9.60
N PHE A 512 -5.67 -31.55 -10.55
CA PHE A 512 -6.06 -32.79 -11.22
C PHE A 512 -5.74 -32.70 -12.71
N VAL A 513 -5.19 -33.77 -13.28
CA VAL A 513 -4.97 -33.87 -14.73
C VAL A 513 -6.30 -34.21 -15.39
N TRP A 514 -6.70 -33.47 -16.41
CA TRP A 514 -7.92 -33.77 -17.17
C TRP A 514 -7.58 -34.64 -18.37
N ALA A 515 -7.88 -35.93 -18.29
CA ALA A 515 -7.51 -36.89 -19.34
C ALA A 515 -8.45 -36.87 -20.56
N GLY A 516 -9.70 -36.44 -20.37
CA GLY A 516 -10.68 -36.31 -21.45
C GLY A 516 -12.12 -36.21 -20.94
N GLY A 517 -13.06 -35.97 -21.85
CA GLY A 517 -14.48 -35.80 -21.51
C GLY A 517 -14.87 -34.34 -21.27
N ALA A 518 -16.16 -34.12 -21.00
CA ALA A 518 -16.80 -32.83 -20.72
C ALA A 518 -16.46 -31.72 -21.72
N GLY A 519 -16.14 -32.05 -22.98
CA GLY A 519 -15.80 -31.04 -23.98
C GLY A 519 -14.53 -30.22 -23.67
N ILE A 520 -13.65 -30.69 -22.77
CA ILE A 520 -12.49 -29.95 -22.26
C ILE A 520 -11.59 -29.36 -23.36
N GLY A 521 -11.48 -30.02 -24.51
CA GLY A 521 -10.65 -29.58 -25.64
C GLY A 521 -11.11 -28.27 -26.29
N GLY A 522 -12.37 -27.85 -26.06
CA GLY A 522 -12.91 -26.57 -26.53
C GLY A 522 -12.89 -25.45 -25.49
N VAL A 523 -12.42 -25.72 -24.27
CA VAL A 523 -12.47 -24.76 -23.17
C VAL A 523 -11.15 -24.00 -23.05
N ALA A 524 -11.22 -22.68 -22.96
CA ALA A 524 -10.04 -21.84 -22.77
C ALA A 524 -9.39 -22.13 -21.40
N ALA A 525 -8.14 -22.59 -21.41
CA ALA A 525 -7.32 -22.78 -20.23
C ALA A 525 -6.23 -21.71 -20.16
N THR A 526 -5.94 -21.21 -18.96
CA THR A 526 -4.91 -20.18 -18.78
C THR A 526 -3.52 -20.76 -18.98
N PRO A 527 -2.66 -20.15 -19.82
CA PRO A 527 -1.30 -20.64 -20.03
C PRO A 527 -0.46 -20.45 -18.76
N VAL A 528 0.22 -21.52 -18.34
CA VAL A 528 1.14 -21.52 -17.19
C VAL A 528 2.46 -22.21 -17.56
N THR A 529 3.53 -21.91 -16.82
CA THR A 529 4.80 -22.66 -16.94
C THR A 529 4.71 -24.01 -16.25
N GLN A 530 5.57 -24.95 -16.66
CA GLN A 530 5.70 -26.24 -15.98
C GLN A 530 6.13 -26.08 -14.50
N GLY A 531 6.97 -25.08 -14.20
CA GLY A 531 7.40 -24.77 -12.84
C GLY A 531 6.24 -24.36 -11.93
N LEU A 532 5.41 -23.41 -12.38
CA LEU A 532 4.20 -23.03 -11.65
C LEU A 532 3.26 -24.23 -11.50
N LEU A 533 3.03 -24.98 -12.57
CA LEU A 533 2.12 -26.11 -12.54
C LEU A 533 2.60 -27.21 -11.56
N ASN A 534 3.90 -27.49 -11.50
CA ASN A 534 4.50 -28.44 -10.56
C ASN A 534 4.43 -27.99 -9.10
N SER A 535 4.31 -26.68 -8.85
CA SER A 535 4.10 -26.17 -7.50
C SER A 535 2.72 -26.55 -6.94
N PHE A 536 1.77 -26.98 -7.79
CA PHE A 536 0.53 -27.62 -7.37
C PHE A 536 0.70 -29.14 -7.41
N ALA A 537 0.57 -29.80 -6.24
CA ALA A 537 0.67 -31.24 -6.13
C ALA A 537 -0.42 -31.94 -6.96
N THR A 538 -0.04 -32.94 -7.76
CA THR A 538 -1.01 -33.75 -8.50
C THR A 538 -1.81 -34.62 -7.52
N LYS A 539 -3.13 -34.50 -7.54
CA LYS A 539 -4.07 -35.23 -6.67
C LYS A 539 -4.78 -36.39 -7.38
N GLY A 540 -4.68 -36.47 -8.70
CA GLY A 540 -5.25 -37.55 -9.49
C GLY A 540 -5.60 -37.10 -10.90
N THR A 541 -6.40 -37.93 -11.57
CA THR A 541 -6.85 -37.73 -12.95
C THR A 541 -8.37 -37.72 -13.00
N ILE A 542 -8.94 -36.77 -13.73
CA ILE A 542 -10.37 -36.70 -14.03
C ILE A 542 -10.58 -37.36 -15.40
N ASN A 543 -11.45 -38.38 -15.40
CA ASN A 543 -11.86 -39.16 -16.57
C ASN A 543 -13.38 -39.07 -16.76
N VAL A 544 -13.86 -39.47 -17.94
CA VAL A 544 -15.29 -39.78 -18.13
C VAL A 544 -15.75 -40.77 -17.05
N GLY A 545 -16.87 -40.48 -16.40
CA GLY A 545 -17.41 -41.22 -15.26
C GLY A 545 -16.93 -40.73 -13.89
N SER A 546 -15.96 -39.82 -13.81
CA SER A 546 -15.54 -39.23 -12.53
C SER A 546 -16.62 -38.33 -11.94
N PHE A 547 -16.68 -38.24 -10.62
CA PHE A 547 -17.55 -37.29 -9.92
C PHE A 547 -16.76 -36.05 -9.51
N VAL A 548 -17.29 -34.88 -9.85
CA VAL A 548 -16.65 -33.59 -9.57
C VAL A 548 -17.63 -32.65 -8.89
N LYS A 549 -17.12 -31.75 -8.05
CA LYS A 549 -17.90 -30.65 -7.48
C LYS A 549 -17.06 -29.39 -7.30
N GLY A 550 -17.76 -28.26 -7.22
CA GLY A 550 -17.17 -26.98 -6.80
C GLY A 550 -17.22 -26.80 -5.28
N ASP A 551 -17.36 -25.55 -4.86
CA ASP A 551 -17.60 -25.18 -3.45
C ASP A 551 -19.03 -25.50 -3.00
N GLY A 552 -19.98 -25.56 -3.94
CA GLY A 552 -21.37 -25.91 -3.68
C GLY A 552 -21.60 -27.41 -3.39
N GLY A 553 -22.84 -27.75 -3.03
CA GLY A 553 -23.26 -29.12 -2.74
C GLY A 553 -23.58 -29.98 -3.98
N THR A 554 -23.77 -29.37 -5.16
CA THR A 554 -24.11 -30.11 -6.38
C THR A 554 -22.90 -30.91 -6.89
N VAL A 555 -23.09 -32.21 -7.04
CA VAL A 555 -22.11 -33.12 -7.64
C VAL A 555 -22.46 -33.34 -9.10
N TYR A 556 -21.45 -33.40 -9.96
CA TYR A 556 -21.58 -33.64 -11.38
C TYR A 556 -20.87 -34.93 -11.76
N ILE A 557 -21.43 -35.69 -12.70
CA ILE A 557 -20.70 -36.75 -13.38
C ILE A 557 -20.10 -36.22 -14.69
N VAL A 558 -18.84 -36.55 -14.93
CA VAL A 558 -18.11 -36.18 -16.14
C VAL A 558 -18.58 -37.06 -17.30
N GLY A 559 -19.32 -36.50 -18.24
CA GLY A 559 -19.70 -37.15 -19.49
C GLY A 559 -18.61 -37.01 -20.57
N PRO A 560 -18.82 -37.58 -21.77
CA PRO A 560 -17.90 -37.39 -22.90
C PRO A 560 -17.84 -35.95 -23.42
N THR A 561 -18.97 -35.23 -23.40
CA THR A 561 -19.09 -33.89 -24.01
C THR A 561 -19.52 -32.81 -23.02
N ASP A 562 -20.05 -33.19 -21.86
CA ASP A 562 -20.66 -32.30 -20.88
C ASP A 562 -20.45 -32.76 -19.42
N LEU A 563 -20.78 -31.89 -18.47
CA LEU A 563 -20.93 -32.21 -17.05
C LEU A 563 -22.42 -32.32 -16.70
N LYS A 564 -22.85 -33.47 -16.18
CA LYS A 564 -24.25 -33.70 -15.83
C LYS A 564 -24.45 -33.54 -14.32
N PRO A 565 -25.22 -32.54 -13.84
CA PRO A 565 -25.53 -32.42 -12.42
C PRO A 565 -26.37 -33.61 -11.96
N ILE A 566 -26.05 -34.15 -10.78
CA ILE A 566 -26.73 -35.32 -10.23
C ILE A 566 -27.90 -34.86 -9.35
N SER A 567 -29.09 -35.44 -9.55
CA SER A 567 -30.32 -34.96 -8.89
C SER A 567 -30.40 -35.21 -7.38
N SER A 568 -29.76 -36.26 -6.88
CA SER A 568 -29.76 -36.59 -5.45
C SER A 568 -28.58 -37.51 -5.07
N TRP A 569 -28.39 -37.72 -3.77
CA TRP A 569 -27.42 -38.69 -3.27
C TRP A 569 -27.72 -40.11 -3.75
N ASP A 570 -29.00 -40.51 -3.81
CA ASP A 570 -29.40 -41.81 -4.35
C ASP A 570 -29.08 -41.94 -5.83
N SER A 571 -29.23 -40.85 -6.61
CA SER A 571 -28.84 -40.86 -8.02
C SER A 571 -27.34 -41.05 -8.19
N LEU A 572 -26.52 -40.49 -7.29
CA LEU A 572 -25.08 -40.68 -7.28
C LEU A 572 -24.72 -42.13 -6.92
N LEU A 573 -25.30 -42.66 -5.84
CA LEU A 573 -25.12 -44.05 -5.43
C LEU A 573 -25.61 -45.03 -6.51
N ALA A 574 -26.57 -44.60 -7.35
CA ALA A 574 -27.06 -45.37 -8.49
C ALA A 574 -26.03 -45.55 -9.62
N LEU A 575 -25.00 -44.71 -9.67
CA LEU A 575 -23.96 -44.69 -10.72
C LEU A 575 -22.64 -45.34 -10.29
N ILE A 576 -22.57 -45.91 -9.08
CA ILE A 576 -21.38 -46.61 -8.57
C ILE A 576 -21.71 -48.06 -8.16
N PRO A 577 -20.72 -48.98 -8.09
CA PRO A 577 -20.96 -50.32 -7.59
C PRO A 577 -21.59 -50.33 -6.19
N ARG A 578 -22.49 -51.29 -5.94
CA ARG A 578 -23.16 -51.42 -4.63
C ARG A 578 -22.13 -51.64 -3.50
N GLY A 579 -22.34 -50.96 -2.37
CA GLY A 579 -21.46 -51.08 -1.20
C GLY A 579 -20.12 -50.34 -1.33
N THR A 580 -19.95 -49.49 -2.34
CA THR A 580 -18.76 -48.64 -2.49
C THR A 580 -19.07 -47.20 -2.14
N ASP A 581 -18.07 -46.50 -1.61
CA ASP A 581 -18.16 -45.06 -1.34
C ASP A 581 -17.75 -44.26 -2.59
N PRO A 582 -18.49 -43.19 -2.93
CA PRO A 582 -18.12 -42.37 -4.07
C PRO A 582 -16.89 -41.52 -3.79
N THR A 583 -15.95 -41.52 -4.74
CA THR A 583 -14.86 -40.54 -4.75
C THR A 583 -15.32 -39.29 -5.50
N ILE A 584 -15.46 -38.17 -4.77
CA ILE A 584 -15.88 -36.89 -5.35
C ILE A 584 -14.70 -35.91 -5.33
N LEU A 585 -14.24 -35.52 -6.51
CA LEU A 585 -13.12 -34.61 -6.68
C LEU A 585 -13.59 -33.16 -6.57
N THR A 586 -12.96 -32.39 -5.70
CA THR A 586 -13.33 -30.99 -5.47
C THR A 586 -12.39 -30.06 -6.23
N MET A 587 -12.96 -29.21 -7.08
CA MET A 587 -12.24 -28.26 -7.93
C MET A 587 -12.76 -26.84 -7.77
N SER A 588 -12.05 -25.87 -8.36
CA SER A 588 -12.53 -24.49 -8.38
C SER A 588 -13.88 -24.36 -9.09
N THR A 589 -14.78 -23.56 -8.51
CA THR A 589 -16.14 -23.36 -9.04
C THR A 589 -16.11 -22.68 -10.42
N ALA A 590 -15.18 -21.75 -10.66
CA ALA A 590 -15.02 -21.12 -11.96
C ALA A 590 -14.63 -22.11 -13.09
N ALA A 591 -13.75 -23.08 -12.80
CA ALA A 591 -13.40 -24.13 -13.75
C ALA A 591 -14.60 -25.03 -14.05
N LEU A 592 -15.38 -25.39 -13.03
CA LEU A 592 -16.60 -26.18 -13.18
C LEU A 592 -17.61 -25.48 -14.10
N THR A 593 -17.81 -24.17 -13.93
CA THR A 593 -18.75 -23.37 -14.74
C THR A 593 -18.28 -23.09 -16.16
N ALA A 594 -16.97 -23.18 -16.41
CA ALA A 594 -16.40 -23.01 -17.75
C ALA A 594 -16.62 -24.23 -18.66
N LEU A 595 -17.00 -25.38 -18.07
CA LEU A 595 -17.25 -26.61 -18.79
C LEU A 595 -18.71 -26.67 -19.29
N PRO A 596 -18.96 -27.26 -20.47
CA PRO A 596 -20.32 -27.46 -20.99
C PRO A 596 -21.23 -28.18 -20.00
N ALA A 597 -22.35 -27.56 -19.68
CA ALA A 597 -23.38 -28.16 -18.83
C ALA A 597 -24.24 -29.14 -19.63
N GLY A 598 -24.51 -30.29 -19.03
CA GLY A 598 -25.38 -31.32 -19.55
C GLY A 598 -26.71 -31.38 -18.81
N ARG A 599 -27.55 -32.32 -19.24
CA ARG A 599 -28.82 -32.67 -18.56
C ARG A 599 -28.61 -33.15 -17.12
N ILE A 600 -29.65 -33.02 -16.30
CA ILE A 600 -29.67 -33.60 -14.95
C ILE A 600 -29.67 -35.14 -15.04
N ALA A 601 -28.75 -35.77 -14.29
CA ALA A 601 -28.66 -37.22 -14.14
C ALA A 601 -29.61 -37.69 -13.02
N LEU A 602 -30.72 -38.31 -13.44
CA LEU A 602 -31.71 -38.96 -12.58
C LEU A 602 -31.22 -40.29 -12.02
N THR A 603 -31.88 -40.78 -10.96
CA THR A 603 -31.60 -42.10 -10.37
C THR A 603 -31.86 -43.21 -11.37
N SER A 604 -30.81 -43.96 -11.73
CA SER A 604 -30.92 -45.10 -12.64
C SER A 604 -31.80 -46.21 -12.06
N GLY A 605 -32.63 -46.83 -12.90
CA GLY A 605 -33.48 -47.95 -12.50
C GLY A 605 -34.73 -47.56 -11.71
N THR A 606 -35.12 -46.29 -11.71
CA THR A 606 -36.37 -45.81 -11.09
C THR A 606 -37.39 -45.39 -12.14
N LEU A 607 -38.66 -45.30 -11.73
CA LEU A 607 -39.73 -44.81 -12.59
C LEU A 607 -39.97 -43.32 -12.36
N VAL A 608 -40.16 -42.59 -13.45
CA VAL A 608 -40.34 -41.14 -13.44
C VAL A 608 -41.46 -40.71 -14.38
N ARG A 609 -42.17 -39.65 -14.04
CA ARG A 609 -43.10 -38.94 -14.92
C ARG A 609 -43.00 -37.43 -14.74
N SER A 610 -43.66 -36.67 -15.61
CA SER A 610 -43.85 -35.24 -15.41
C SER A 610 -45.27 -34.91 -14.96
N PRO A 611 -45.52 -33.71 -14.44
CA PRO A 611 -46.88 -33.21 -14.24
C PRO A 611 -47.63 -33.03 -15.57
N GLU A 612 -46.91 -32.78 -16.65
CA GLU A 612 -47.44 -32.45 -17.99
C GLU A 612 -47.79 -33.70 -18.81
N ASN A 613 -47.20 -34.86 -18.49
CA ASN A 613 -47.43 -36.12 -19.19
C ASN A 613 -47.60 -37.27 -18.19
N ALA A 614 -48.76 -37.94 -18.26
CA ALA A 614 -49.09 -39.07 -17.38
C ALA A 614 -48.29 -40.35 -17.70
N THR A 615 -47.60 -40.42 -18.84
CA THR A 615 -46.76 -41.56 -19.20
C THR A 615 -45.60 -41.68 -18.22
N VAL A 616 -45.44 -42.86 -17.64
CA VAL A 616 -44.34 -43.19 -16.73
C VAL A 616 -43.25 -43.89 -17.52
N TYR A 617 -42.00 -43.52 -17.25
CA TYR A 617 -40.82 -44.07 -17.90
C TYR A 617 -39.87 -44.68 -16.89
N LEU A 618 -39.21 -45.78 -17.25
CA LEU A 618 -38.02 -46.27 -16.56
C LEU A 618 -36.81 -45.42 -16.97
N VAL A 619 -36.09 -44.86 -16.00
CA VAL A 619 -34.80 -44.20 -16.22
C VAL A 619 -33.74 -45.27 -16.48
N ASN A 620 -33.27 -45.36 -17.72
CA ASN A 620 -32.33 -46.39 -18.12
C ASN A 620 -30.89 -45.83 -18.13
N GLY A 621 -30.26 -45.82 -16.95
CA GLY A 621 -28.91 -45.30 -16.79
C GLY A 621 -28.80 -43.83 -17.16
N LEU A 622 -27.68 -43.49 -17.81
CA LEU A 622 -27.42 -42.17 -18.37
C LEU A 622 -27.73 -42.10 -19.87
N THR A 623 -28.43 -43.10 -20.43
CA THR A 623 -28.61 -43.23 -21.88
C THR A 623 -29.96 -42.72 -22.36
N ASN A 624 -31.07 -43.29 -21.87
CA ASN A 624 -32.41 -43.04 -22.38
C ASN A 624 -33.50 -43.26 -21.30
N LYS A 625 -34.75 -43.01 -21.67
CA LYS A 625 -35.95 -43.36 -20.88
C LYS A 625 -36.77 -44.40 -21.65
N ILE A 626 -37.32 -45.38 -20.96
CA ILE A 626 -38.07 -46.49 -21.58
C ILE A 626 -39.53 -46.43 -21.12
N ALA A 627 -40.47 -46.32 -22.07
CA ALA A 627 -41.90 -46.40 -21.78
C ALA A 627 -42.35 -47.86 -21.59
N PHE A 628 -43.43 -48.06 -20.85
CA PHE A 628 -44.01 -49.39 -20.61
C PHE A 628 -45.53 -49.33 -20.53
N SER A 629 -46.19 -50.45 -20.82
CA SER A 629 -47.66 -50.49 -20.94
C SER A 629 -48.39 -50.87 -19.65
N SER A 630 -47.70 -51.40 -18.64
CA SER A 630 -48.29 -51.82 -17.37
C SER A 630 -47.25 -51.87 -16.25
N PHE A 631 -47.61 -51.45 -15.04
CA PHE A 631 -46.76 -51.56 -13.84
C PHE A 631 -46.45 -53.01 -13.45
N ASP A 632 -47.24 -54.00 -13.90
CA ASP A 632 -46.92 -55.41 -13.69
C ASP A 632 -45.55 -55.78 -14.29
N ILE A 633 -45.17 -55.13 -15.40
CA ILE A 633 -43.87 -55.33 -16.06
C ILE A 633 -42.75 -54.83 -15.15
N THR A 634 -42.86 -53.62 -14.62
CA THR A 634 -41.83 -53.04 -13.75
C THR A 634 -41.75 -53.77 -12.40
N SER A 635 -42.90 -54.13 -11.81
CA SER A 635 -42.95 -54.95 -10.59
C SER A 635 -42.34 -56.35 -10.81
N SER A 636 -42.46 -56.95 -12.01
CA SER A 636 -41.84 -58.25 -12.29
C SER A 636 -40.31 -58.24 -12.17
N ILE A 637 -39.67 -57.11 -12.47
CA ILE A 637 -38.22 -56.91 -12.35
C ILE A 637 -37.82 -56.22 -11.03
N GLY A 638 -38.77 -55.98 -10.13
CA GLY A 638 -38.54 -55.41 -8.80
C GLY A 638 -38.45 -53.89 -8.76
N VAL A 639 -38.98 -53.20 -9.77
CA VAL A 639 -39.01 -51.74 -9.85
C VAL A 639 -40.43 -51.24 -9.61
N GLU A 640 -40.62 -50.53 -8.50
CA GLU A 640 -41.92 -50.07 -8.04
C GLU A 640 -41.89 -48.59 -7.63
N GLY A 641 -43.07 -47.97 -7.58
CA GLY A 641 -43.21 -46.55 -7.29
C GLY A 641 -42.67 -45.67 -8.43
N TYR A 642 -43.06 -44.40 -8.42
CA TYR A 642 -42.52 -43.41 -9.35
C TYR A 642 -42.32 -42.06 -8.66
N SER A 643 -41.41 -41.25 -9.20
CA SER A 643 -41.25 -39.85 -8.80
C SER A 643 -41.67 -38.90 -9.93
N VAL A 644 -41.89 -37.64 -9.55
CA VAL A 644 -42.28 -36.59 -10.50
C VAL A 644 -41.12 -35.63 -10.70
N VAL A 645 -40.75 -35.37 -11.95
CA VAL A 645 -39.71 -34.41 -12.35
C VAL A 645 -40.26 -33.44 -13.40
N SER A 646 -39.53 -32.36 -13.69
CA SER A 646 -39.96 -31.41 -14.73
C SER A 646 -39.91 -32.03 -16.12
N GLN A 647 -40.77 -31.56 -17.03
CA GLN A 647 -40.80 -32.05 -18.42
C GLN A 647 -39.45 -31.84 -19.12
N ALA A 648 -38.81 -30.70 -18.91
CA ALA A 648 -37.48 -30.40 -19.45
C ALA A 648 -36.41 -31.43 -19.03
N VAL A 649 -36.45 -31.94 -17.79
CA VAL A 649 -35.53 -32.98 -17.34
C VAL A 649 -35.82 -34.30 -18.03
N LEU A 650 -37.09 -34.68 -18.20
CA LEU A 650 -37.44 -35.88 -18.97
C LEU A 650 -37.06 -35.77 -20.43
N ASP A 651 -37.24 -34.62 -21.07
CA ASP A 651 -36.93 -34.42 -22.49
C ASP A 651 -35.42 -34.52 -22.77
N GLY A 652 -34.60 -34.23 -21.76
CA GLY A 652 -33.16 -34.52 -21.81
C GLY A 652 -32.83 -36.02 -21.95
N TYR A 653 -33.74 -36.94 -21.59
CA TYR A 653 -33.58 -38.38 -21.85
C TYR A 653 -34.21 -38.76 -23.20
N PRO A 654 -33.41 -39.22 -24.19
CA PRO A 654 -33.95 -39.79 -25.42
C PRO A 654 -34.96 -40.90 -25.11
N LEU A 655 -36.03 -41.03 -25.89
CA LEU A 655 -36.98 -42.13 -25.74
C LEU A 655 -36.41 -43.39 -26.40
N ALA A 656 -36.43 -44.52 -25.71
CA ALA A 656 -36.05 -45.81 -26.30
C ALA A 656 -37.05 -46.21 -27.39
N GLY A 657 -36.55 -46.80 -28.48
CA GLY A 657 -37.39 -47.26 -29.61
C GLY A 657 -38.25 -48.48 -29.31
N THR A 658 -38.07 -49.12 -28.14
CA THR A 658 -38.79 -50.31 -27.71
C THR A 658 -39.41 -50.09 -26.34
N LEU A 659 -40.63 -50.60 -26.13
CA LEU A 659 -41.24 -50.62 -24.82
C LEU A 659 -40.53 -51.61 -23.89
N LEU A 660 -40.55 -51.35 -22.59
CA LEU A 660 -40.12 -52.34 -21.59
C LEU A 660 -41.13 -53.50 -21.59
N GLY A 661 -40.62 -54.72 -21.72
CA GLY A 661 -41.39 -55.95 -21.57
C GLY A 661 -40.91 -56.79 -20.39
N TYR A 662 -41.44 -58.00 -20.26
CA TYR A 662 -41.01 -58.97 -19.24
C TYR A 662 -39.61 -59.53 -19.50
N GLY A 663 -39.03 -59.35 -20.69
CA GLY A 663 -37.67 -59.72 -21.03
C GLY A 663 -36.74 -58.49 -21.04
N VAL A 664 -35.56 -58.61 -20.44
CA VAL A 664 -34.54 -57.56 -20.43
C VAL A 664 -33.16 -58.12 -20.74
N THR A 665 -32.33 -57.34 -21.40
CA THR A 665 -30.92 -57.69 -21.69
C THR A 665 -30.01 -56.82 -20.84
N CYS A 666 -29.11 -57.45 -20.09
CA CYS A 666 -28.10 -56.80 -19.28
C CYS A 666 -26.70 -57.24 -19.73
N GLY A 667 -25.99 -56.36 -20.44
CA GLY A 667 -24.75 -56.73 -21.12
C GLY A 667 -25.02 -57.77 -22.20
N SER A 668 -24.41 -58.96 -22.08
CA SER A 668 -24.64 -60.09 -22.99
C SER A 668 -25.64 -61.12 -22.47
N ALA A 669 -26.17 -60.93 -21.25
CA ALA A 669 -27.08 -61.89 -20.61
C ALA A 669 -28.53 -61.42 -20.71
N ASP A 670 -29.41 -62.36 -21.00
CA ASP A 670 -30.86 -62.13 -21.08
C ASP A 670 -31.56 -62.66 -19.83
N TYR A 671 -32.59 -61.93 -19.41
CA TYR A 671 -33.34 -62.22 -18.20
C TYR A 671 -34.83 -62.06 -18.45
N VAL A 672 -35.63 -62.84 -17.74
CA VAL A 672 -37.07 -62.59 -17.60
C VAL A 672 -37.38 -62.09 -16.18
N GLY A 673 -38.29 -61.11 -16.08
CA GLY A 673 -38.80 -60.61 -14.81
C GLY A 673 -39.78 -61.59 -14.17
N ALA A 674 -39.52 -61.98 -12.93
CA ALA A 674 -40.31 -62.95 -12.19
C ALA A 674 -40.37 -62.58 -10.71
N SER A 675 -41.55 -62.16 -10.26
CA SER A 675 -41.85 -61.83 -8.84
C SER A 675 -40.79 -60.92 -8.19
N GLY A 676 -40.45 -59.81 -8.84
CA GLY A 676 -39.52 -58.82 -8.29
C GLY A 676 -38.03 -59.12 -8.52
N THR A 677 -37.71 -60.16 -9.29
CA THR A 677 -36.33 -60.59 -9.54
C THR A 677 -36.11 -60.92 -11.00
N LEU A 678 -34.90 -60.65 -11.50
CA LEU A 678 -34.44 -61.12 -12.80
C LEU A 678 -34.04 -62.59 -12.74
N ARG A 679 -34.48 -63.36 -13.74
CA ARG A 679 -34.20 -64.79 -13.88
C ARG A 679 -33.44 -65.00 -15.18
N ALA A 680 -32.19 -65.44 -15.08
CA ALA A 680 -31.35 -65.66 -16.26
C ALA A 680 -31.99 -66.71 -17.18
N VAL A 681 -31.98 -66.43 -18.48
CA VAL A 681 -32.36 -67.39 -19.52
C VAL A 681 -31.14 -67.70 -20.39
N ASP A 682 -30.86 -68.97 -20.59
CA ASP A 682 -29.81 -69.46 -21.48
C ASP A 682 -30.38 -69.82 -22.87
N ALA A 683 -29.54 -70.37 -23.75
CA ALA A 683 -29.94 -70.74 -25.09
C ALA A 683 -31.08 -71.77 -25.14
N THR A 684 -31.28 -72.57 -24.08
CA THR A 684 -32.30 -73.63 -24.02
C THR A 684 -33.62 -73.13 -23.43
N THR A 685 -33.54 -72.23 -22.46
CA THR A 685 -34.70 -71.69 -21.72
C THR A 685 -35.27 -70.44 -22.38
N LYS A 686 -34.44 -69.60 -23.01
CA LYS A 686 -34.87 -68.37 -23.69
C LYS A 686 -36.00 -68.61 -24.71
N PRO A 687 -35.95 -69.63 -25.60
CA PRO A 687 -37.03 -69.88 -26.56
C PRO A 687 -38.37 -70.29 -25.91
N LEU A 688 -38.35 -70.73 -24.65
CA LEU A 688 -39.57 -71.13 -23.92
C LEU A 688 -40.38 -69.92 -23.44
N TYR A 689 -39.76 -68.73 -23.37
CA TYR A 689 -40.40 -67.49 -22.95
C TYR A 689 -40.63 -66.58 -24.18
N PRO A 690 -41.85 -66.51 -24.72
CA PRO A 690 -42.15 -65.73 -25.93
C PRO A 690 -42.28 -64.22 -25.61
N VAL A 691 -41.18 -63.60 -25.19
CA VAL A 691 -41.10 -62.17 -24.85
C VAL A 691 -40.00 -61.47 -25.64
N ALA A 692 -40.19 -60.17 -25.90
CA ALA A 692 -39.13 -59.31 -26.39
C ALA A 692 -38.16 -58.97 -25.25
N PHE A 693 -36.86 -58.86 -25.59
CA PHE A 693 -35.81 -58.51 -24.65
C PHE A 693 -35.37 -57.06 -24.88
N THR A 694 -35.67 -56.20 -23.91
CA THR A 694 -35.34 -54.77 -23.98
C THR A 694 -33.95 -54.53 -23.37
N PRO A 695 -33.00 -53.91 -24.09
CA PRO A 695 -31.66 -53.66 -23.56
C PRO A 695 -31.69 -52.60 -22.47
N LEU A 696 -31.08 -52.93 -21.33
CA LEU A 696 -30.90 -52.04 -20.19
C LEU A 696 -29.44 -51.59 -20.08
N ASP A 697 -29.25 -50.35 -19.65
CA ASP A 697 -27.95 -49.79 -19.36
C ASP A 697 -27.31 -50.49 -18.14
N ALA A 698 -25.98 -50.53 -18.11
CA ALA A 698 -25.21 -51.19 -17.06
C ALA A 698 -25.57 -50.69 -15.66
N TYR A 699 -25.84 -49.39 -15.49
CA TYR A 699 -26.24 -48.83 -14.19
C TYR A 699 -27.63 -49.31 -13.77
N THR A 700 -28.59 -49.42 -14.70
CA THR A 700 -29.91 -49.99 -14.42
C THR A 700 -29.80 -51.46 -14.04
N CYS A 701 -29.06 -52.24 -14.82
CA CYS A 701 -28.84 -53.66 -14.57
C CYS A 701 -28.24 -53.94 -13.20
N ALA A 702 -27.25 -53.14 -12.78
CA ALA A 702 -26.63 -53.27 -11.47
C ALA A 702 -27.60 -52.99 -10.30
N ARG A 703 -28.76 -52.37 -10.54
CA ARG A 703 -29.81 -52.12 -9.54
C ARG A 703 -30.86 -53.22 -9.45
N LEU A 704 -30.95 -54.08 -10.45
CA LEU A 704 -31.94 -55.15 -10.43
C LEU A 704 -31.43 -56.35 -9.62
N THR A 705 -32.33 -57.04 -8.93
CA THR A 705 -31.99 -58.21 -8.13
C THR A 705 -32.06 -59.45 -9.01
N VAL A 706 -30.93 -60.14 -9.16
CA VAL A 706 -30.87 -61.40 -9.91
C VAL A 706 -31.12 -62.56 -8.95
N GLY A 707 -32.13 -63.38 -9.25
CA GLY A 707 -32.45 -64.61 -8.53
C GLY A 707 -31.89 -65.86 -9.21
N ALA A 708 -32.34 -67.04 -8.76
CA ALA A 708 -32.07 -68.30 -9.44
C ALA A 708 -32.54 -68.28 -10.91
N PRO A 709 -31.89 -69.01 -11.84
CA PRO A 709 -32.26 -69.03 -13.26
C PRO A 709 -33.73 -69.39 -13.54
N ALA A 710 -34.23 -68.96 -14.70
CA ALA A 710 -35.57 -69.31 -15.16
C ALA A 710 -35.64 -70.81 -15.50
N THR A 711 -36.80 -71.42 -15.34
CA THR A 711 -37.00 -72.86 -15.58
C THR A 711 -38.09 -73.10 -16.60
N LYS A 712 -38.15 -74.29 -17.19
CA LYS A 712 -39.27 -74.69 -18.07
C LYS A 712 -40.62 -74.79 -17.34
N PHE A 713 -40.68 -74.56 -16.04
CA PHE A 713 -41.91 -74.57 -15.26
C PHE A 713 -42.22 -73.18 -14.74
N ILE A 714 -43.46 -72.74 -14.87
CA ILE A 714 -43.94 -71.47 -14.31
C ILE A 714 -45.04 -71.73 -13.29
N ARG A 715 -45.13 -70.86 -12.28
CA ARG A 715 -46.23 -70.89 -11.29
C ARG A 715 -46.91 -69.54 -11.23
N THR A 716 -48.23 -69.52 -11.32
CA THR A 716 -49.05 -68.31 -11.20
C THR A 716 -49.53 -68.07 -9.76
N PRO A 717 -50.00 -66.87 -9.42
CA PRO A 717 -50.37 -66.52 -8.04
C PRO A 717 -51.53 -67.34 -7.46
N ASP A 718 -52.40 -67.90 -8.30
CA ASP A 718 -53.47 -68.84 -7.94
C ASP A 718 -52.95 -70.24 -7.54
N GLY A 719 -51.64 -70.47 -7.66
CA GLY A 719 -50.98 -71.72 -7.33
C GLY A 719 -50.82 -72.70 -8.49
N SER A 720 -51.41 -72.42 -9.66
CA SER A 720 -51.34 -73.26 -10.85
C SER A 720 -49.90 -73.36 -11.39
N ILE A 721 -49.47 -74.57 -11.76
CA ILE A 721 -48.14 -74.83 -12.36
C ILE A 721 -48.32 -75.22 -13.82
N TYR A 722 -47.48 -74.66 -14.70
CA TYR A 722 -47.47 -74.96 -16.13
C TYR A 722 -46.09 -75.39 -16.60
N LEU A 723 -46.05 -76.32 -17.56
CA LEU A 723 -44.86 -76.63 -18.36
C LEU A 723 -44.82 -75.68 -19.57
N LEU A 724 -43.68 -75.04 -19.80
CA LEU A 724 -43.41 -74.27 -21.02
C LEU A 724 -42.83 -75.18 -22.09
N GLU A 725 -43.53 -75.31 -23.20
CA GLU A 725 -43.13 -76.16 -24.32
C GLU A 725 -43.65 -75.58 -25.65
N ALA A 726 -42.77 -75.53 -26.66
CA ALA A 726 -43.09 -75.03 -28.00
C ALA A 726 -43.81 -73.65 -28.02
N GLY A 727 -43.41 -72.75 -27.12
CA GLY A 727 -44.01 -71.40 -27.01
C GLY A 727 -45.39 -71.35 -26.35
N THR A 728 -45.86 -72.45 -25.76
CA THR A 728 -47.14 -72.52 -25.03
C THR A 728 -46.92 -72.87 -23.56
N LYS A 729 -47.85 -72.48 -22.69
CA LYS A 729 -47.95 -72.96 -21.30
C LYS A 729 -48.97 -74.09 -21.24
N ARG A 730 -48.55 -75.26 -20.75
CA ARG A 730 -49.38 -76.46 -20.63
C ARG A 730 -49.71 -76.70 -19.15
N PRO A 731 -51.00 -76.68 -18.74
CA PRO A 731 -51.36 -76.85 -17.33
C PRO A 731 -50.94 -78.23 -16.79
N ILE A 732 -50.41 -78.27 -15.57
CA ILE A 732 -50.03 -79.52 -14.89
C ILE A 732 -51.11 -79.87 -13.87
N GLY A 733 -51.81 -80.99 -14.08
CA GLY A 733 -53.01 -81.35 -13.30
C GLY A 733 -52.74 -81.92 -11.90
N SER A 734 -51.51 -82.33 -11.57
CA SER A 734 -51.17 -82.88 -10.26
C SER A 734 -49.68 -82.73 -9.91
N MET A 735 -49.34 -82.75 -8.61
CA MET A 735 -47.94 -82.73 -8.17
C MET A 735 -47.17 -84.00 -8.56
N ALA A 736 -47.85 -85.14 -8.72
CA ALA A 736 -47.25 -86.36 -9.26
C ALA A 736 -46.78 -86.15 -10.71
N ARG A 737 -47.63 -85.54 -11.54
CA ARG A 737 -47.28 -85.18 -12.93
C ARG A 737 -46.15 -84.15 -13.00
N PHE A 738 -46.15 -83.16 -12.09
CA PHE A 738 -45.05 -82.21 -11.98
C PHE A 738 -43.71 -82.91 -11.70
N ALA A 739 -43.68 -83.88 -10.78
CA ALA A 739 -42.50 -84.67 -10.49
C ALA A 739 -42.02 -85.49 -11.70
N GLU A 740 -42.92 -86.17 -12.42
CA GLU A 740 -42.62 -86.93 -13.64
C GLU A 740 -41.97 -86.08 -14.74
N LEU A 741 -42.43 -84.83 -14.91
CA LEU A 741 -41.92 -83.92 -15.93
C LEU A 741 -40.54 -83.31 -15.58
N GLY A 742 -39.99 -83.64 -14.41
CA GLY A 742 -38.70 -83.17 -13.91
C GLY A 742 -38.81 -81.97 -12.97
N GLY A 743 -39.87 -81.88 -12.17
CA GLY A 743 -40.14 -80.76 -11.25
C GLY A 743 -39.10 -80.51 -10.16
N SER A 744 -38.07 -81.35 -10.02
CA SER A 744 -36.96 -81.15 -9.07
C SER A 744 -36.15 -79.87 -9.33
N ILE A 745 -36.16 -79.35 -10.57
CA ILE A 745 -35.54 -78.06 -10.91
C ILE A 745 -36.35 -76.85 -10.39
N GLY A 746 -37.55 -77.08 -9.87
CA GLY A 746 -38.45 -76.04 -9.39
C GLY A 746 -39.16 -75.26 -10.50
N TRP A 747 -39.85 -74.18 -10.12
CA TRP A 747 -40.62 -73.32 -11.02
C TRP A 747 -40.19 -71.86 -10.89
N THR A 748 -40.44 -71.10 -11.96
CA THR A 748 -40.34 -69.66 -11.98
C THR A 748 -41.70 -69.05 -11.65
N SER A 749 -41.83 -68.40 -10.49
CA SER A 749 -43.06 -67.70 -10.12
C SER A 749 -43.23 -66.44 -10.97
N ILE A 750 -44.34 -66.33 -11.70
CA ILE A 750 -44.64 -65.17 -12.57
C ILE A 750 -46.03 -64.61 -12.26
N SER A 751 -46.27 -63.36 -12.64
CA SER A 751 -47.59 -62.73 -12.50
C SER A 751 -48.63 -63.40 -13.41
N ALA A 752 -49.91 -63.25 -13.07
CA ALA A 752 -51.00 -63.70 -13.93
C ALA A 752 -50.97 -62.99 -15.30
N ALA A 753 -50.60 -61.70 -15.32
CA ALA A 753 -50.50 -60.92 -16.55
C ALA A 753 -49.34 -61.39 -17.44
N PHE A 754 -48.19 -61.74 -16.87
CA PHE A 754 -47.11 -62.36 -17.64
C PHE A 754 -47.54 -63.74 -18.17
N ALA A 755 -48.11 -64.59 -17.33
CA ALA A 755 -48.59 -65.90 -17.77
C ALA A 755 -49.62 -65.77 -18.91
N ALA A 756 -50.49 -64.76 -18.89
CA ALA A 756 -51.47 -64.50 -19.95
C ALA A 756 -50.85 -64.11 -21.30
N LYS A 757 -49.58 -63.68 -21.34
CA LYS A 757 -48.84 -63.45 -22.59
C LYS A 757 -48.37 -64.74 -23.27
N ILE A 758 -48.39 -65.86 -22.55
CA ILE A 758 -48.00 -67.17 -23.07
C ILE A 758 -49.29 -67.94 -23.45
N PRO A 759 -49.47 -68.33 -24.72
CA PRO A 759 -50.63 -69.09 -25.16
C PRO A 759 -50.82 -70.38 -24.36
N THR A 760 -52.06 -70.71 -23.98
CA THR A 760 -52.36 -71.95 -23.26
C THR A 760 -52.47 -73.13 -24.22
N GLY A 761 -51.63 -74.15 -24.03
CA GLY A 761 -51.69 -75.43 -24.74
C GLY A 761 -52.51 -76.49 -23.99
N PRO A 762 -52.60 -77.72 -24.52
CA PRO A 762 -53.25 -78.84 -23.82
C PRO A 762 -52.53 -79.21 -22.52
N LEU A 763 -53.19 -79.99 -21.65
CA LEU A 763 -52.61 -80.51 -20.39
C LEU A 763 -51.24 -81.19 -20.65
N ALA A 764 -50.28 -80.98 -19.75
CA ALA A 764 -48.89 -81.44 -19.88
C ALA A 764 -48.70 -82.93 -19.57
#